data_AF-A0A1G9X5P7-F1
#
_entry.id   AF-A0A1G9X5P7-F1
#
_cell.length_a   1.000
_cell.length_b   1.000
_cell.length_c   1.000
_cell.angle_alpha   90.00
_cell.angle_beta   90.00
_cell.angle_gamma   90.00
#
_symmetry.space_group_name_H-M   'P 1'
#
loop_
_entity.id
_entity.type
_entity.pdbx_description
1 polymer ?
#
loop_
_entity_poly.entity_id
_entity_poly.type
_entity_poly.pdbx_seq_one_letter_code
_entity_poly.pdbx_strand_id
1 'polypeptide(L)'
;MAAKGSKNRGSDQDAARLDEVEAGLDDTNSVPDDIAAEVADLKITEEKQLTATRVKNVWIQVKTREAAWIRAKERAEATEKALQADRDALTADRQALVERAERIAEREMATARAEADLEIQRSAARAGFADDLKELTRAAVQHRDELLAESLHIAEEARKRAAEVLSAAHEETHAERERLVALTEELATRETNLRRREAKVEADLEFAEVKNAMLTGQQVRQLEVQIADEREQVADLRDDLEAERQRRRARDERIRELQAELAHYGDDPDALIRQRDELVAQVTKLRDEMSRRPPEAEIAELRARATQVTEAESQAAYWRQQHDAIDQRLRYQLMSVGELEVLRDERDTLAAQRETLRQAIEQQRAQWAELQAKEATKEPFPACSAYDRDSALNRPTATHPVDSLADLVTEVRSRMASGDPAFYYEETDVRLFLAGLASSRLHLLQGISGTGKTSLPREFFKALSGAGAAQIVEVQAGWRDKDDLFGYYNAFEKRFAESEFTKALYRALLPANADRPMVIVLDEMNLAHPEQYFGSMLSILENAVVEKGYLDLLTSALPGLPAKFEGARLPLPRNVWFVGTANHDETTVAFADKTYDRAHVQELPARHKEFPAQHSGSVRPVSFSALQRSFDAAAREFRGVVDEVKSFLDENLHDNFAKLGVGWGNRLERQLESFVPVVLGAGGTTTEAVDHLVATKLVRKLEDRFGVRPEELNRLAEEIELSWDLDGGPPARTLTRIRREASRLLRGYGS
;
A
#
# COMPACT_ATOMS: atom_id res chain seq x y z
N MET A 1 -33.41 44.76 17.23
CA MET A 1 -34.47 44.64 16.22
C MET A 1 -34.96 43.20 16.19
N ALA A 2 -36.29 43.04 16.21
CA ALA A 2 -37.07 41.82 15.93
C ALA A 2 -36.84 40.56 16.80
N ALA A 3 -37.63 40.43 17.87
CA ALA A 3 -38.14 39.13 18.31
C ALA A 3 -39.64 39.28 18.62
N LYS A 4 -40.45 38.56 17.84
CA LYS A 4 -41.91 38.60 17.79
C LYS A 4 -42.55 37.88 18.98
N GLY A 5 -43.66 38.44 19.44
CA GLY A 5 -44.53 37.89 20.48
C GLY A 5 -45.31 36.66 20.01
N SER A 6 -45.37 35.68 20.90
CA SER A 6 -46.24 34.51 20.79
C SER A 6 -46.47 33.97 22.20
N LYS A 7 -47.32 34.64 23.00
CA LYS A 7 -47.71 34.10 24.31
C LYS A 7 -49.12 34.42 24.80
N ASN A 8 -50.00 35.03 23.99
CA ASN A 8 -51.31 35.50 24.48
C ASN A 8 -52.54 35.00 23.70
N ARG A 9 -52.47 33.86 23.00
CA ARG A 9 -53.63 33.32 22.23
C ARG A 9 -54.44 32.25 22.97
N GLY A 10 -53.99 31.76 24.11
CA GLY A 10 -54.68 30.71 24.87
C GLY A 10 -55.78 31.23 25.80
N SER A 11 -55.53 32.34 26.51
CA SER A 11 -56.46 32.83 27.54
C SER A 11 -57.78 33.39 27.00
N ASP A 12 -57.75 34.02 25.82
CA ASP A 12 -58.95 34.64 25.23
C ASP A 12 -59.93 33.59 24.66
N GLN A 13 -59.46 32.38 24.30
CA GLN A 13 -60.33 31.31 23.81
C GLN A 13 -61.08 30.59 24.93
N ASP A 14 -60.50 30.55 26.12
CA ASP A 14 -61.13 29.91 27.29
C ASP A 14 -62.16 30.83 27.96
N ALA A 15 -61.95 32.16 27.92
CA ALA A 15 -62.95 33.14 28.38
C ALA A 15 -64.21 33.14 27.51
N ALA A 16 -64.05 33.07 26.18
CA ALA A 16 -65.18 33.07 25.24
C ALA A 16 -66.06 31.82 25.35
N ARG A 17 -65.47 30.66 25.70
CA ARG A 17 -66.23 29.41 25.93
C ARG A 17 -67.02 29.42 27.24
N LEU A 18 -66.58 30.20 28.23
CA LEU A 18 -67.27 30.34 29.51
C LEU A 18 -68.50 31.25 29.38
N ASP A 19 -68.40 32.33 28.60
CA ASP A 19 -69.55 33.22 28.30
C ASP A 19 -70.65 32.48 27.52
N GLU A 20 -70.28 31.54 26.64
CA GLU A 20 -71.23 30.68 25.91
C GLU A 20 -71.98 29.68 26.82
N VAL A 21 -71.31 29.22 27.89
CA VAL A 21 -71.90 28.28 28.86
C VAL A 21 -72.78 29.02 29.89
N GLU A 22 -72.39 30.22 30.33
CA GLU A 22 -73.24 31.08 31.17
C GLU A 22 -74.51 31.53 30.43
N ALA A 23 -74.41 31.86 29.13
CA ALA A 23 -75.58 32.18 28.30
C ALA A 23 -76.54 31.00 28.10
N GLY A 24 -76.03 29.75 28.10
CA GLY A 24 -76.84 28.54 27.98
C GLY A 24 -77.58 28.14 29.26
N LEU A 25 -77.17 28.64 30.42
CA LEU A 25 -77.79 28.33 31.71
C LEU A 25 -78.94 29.28 32.06
N ASP A 26 -78.88 30.54 31.62
CA ASP A 26 -79.97 31.51 31.80
C ASP A 26 -81.23 31.20 30.95
N ASP A 27 -81.11 30.35 29.93
CA ASP A 27 -82.21 29.97 29.02
C ASP A 27 -83.05 28.77 29.54
N THR A 28 -82.81 28.31 30.77
CA THR A 28 -83.55 27.17 31.37
C THR A 28 -84.59 27.54 32.42
N ASN A 29 -84.89 28.84 32.57
CA ASN A 29 -86.00 29.31 33.41
C ASN A 29 -87.34 29.30 32.64
N SER A 30 -87.77 28.12 32.18
CA SER A 30 -89.16 27.89 31.79
C SER A 30 -89.76 26.79 32.66
N VAL A 31 -90.61 27.19 33.59
CA VAL A 31 -91.53 26.31 34.33
C VAL A 31 -92.28 25.43 33.33
N PRO A 32 -92.34 24.10 33.50
CA PRO A 32 -93.13 23.26 32.61
C PRO A 32 -94.62 23.63 32.67
N ASP A 33 -95.17 24.03 31.53
CA ASP A 33 -96.58 24.40 31.30
C ASP A 33 -97.57 23.21 31.36
N ASP A 34 -97.22 22.12 32.06
CA ASP A 34 -97.99 20.87 32.11
C ASP A 34 -98.52 20.55 33.51
N ILE A 35 -99.06 21.55 34.22
CA ILE A 35 -100.08 21.36 35.28
C ILE A 35 -101.08 22.53 35.24
N ALA A 36 -101.72 22.74 34.09
CA ALA A 36 -102.84 23.69 33.94
C ALA A 36 -104.00 23.16 33.08
N ALA A 37 -104.23 21.83 33.11
CA ALA A 37 -105.34 21.21 32.39
C ALA A 37 -106.03 20.11 33.21
N GLU A 38 -106.53 20.46 34.41
CA GLU A 38 -107.66 19.75 35.03
C GLU A 38 -108.35 20.61 36.12
N VAL A 39 -108.71 21.85 35.76
CA VAL A 39 -109.75 22.58 36.50
C VAL A 39 -111.07 22.31 35.78
N ALA A 40 -111.66 21.14 36.05
CA ALA A 40 -113.05 20.91 35.69
C ALA A 40 -113.93 21.73 36.64
N ASP A 41 -114.59 22.74 36.07
CA ASP A 41 -115.67 23.50 36.69
C ASP A 41 -116.66 22.57 37.42
N LEU A 42 -116.63 22.60 38.76
CA LEU A 42 -117.73 22.09 39.58
C LEU A 42 -118.87 23.10 39.53
N LYS A 43 -119.67 23.04 38.45
CA LYS A 43 -121.02 23.57 38.48
C LYS A 43 -121.81 22.83 39.55
N ILE A 44 -122.03 23.50 40.68
CA ILE A 44 -123.00 23.09 41.68
C ILE A 44 -124.37 23.35 41.08
N THR A 45 -125.01 22.31 40.54
CA THR A 45 -126.45 22.31 40.31
C THR A 45 -127.13 21.81 41.58
N GLU A 46 -127.80 22.73 42.26
CA GLU A 46 -128.71 22.43 43.36
C GLU A 46 -129.86 21.55 42.83
N GLU A 47 -129.93 20.32 43.38
CA GLU A 47 -131.12 19.58 43.79
C GLU A 47 -130.97 18.08 43.52
N LYS A 48 -130.58 17.35 44.58
CA LYS A 48 -131.18 16.08 45.05
C LYS A 48 -130.24 15.38 46.04
N GLN A 49 -130.64 15.42 47.31
CA GLN A 49 -130.27 14.53 48.43
C GLN A 49 -128.77 14.20 48.62
N LEU A 50 -128.13 14.94 49.53
CA LEU A 50 -126.82 14.64 50.11
C LEU A 50 -126.87 13.33 50.93
N THR A 51 -126.31 12.26 50.38
CA THR A 51 -126.03 11.01 51.11
C THR A 51 -124.63 11.08 51.73
N ALA A 52 -124.50 10.70 53.01
CA ALA A 52 -123.25 10.75 53.79
C ALA A 52 -122.03 10.08 53.11
N THR A 53 -122.28 9.11 52.22
CA THR A 53 -121.26 8.36 51.48
C THR A 53 -120.51 9.22 50.44
N ARG A 54 -121.18 10.19 49.81
CA ARG A 54 -120.56 11.07 48.80
C ARG A 54 -119.63 12.11 49.43
N VAL A 55 -120.03 12.68 50.56
CA VAL A 55 -119.19 13.59 51.35
C VAL A 55 -117.95 12.87 51.88
N LYS A 56 -118.09 11.61 52.34
CA LYS A 56 -116.96 10.79 52.78
C LYS A 56 -115.96 10.50 51.65
N ASN A 57 -116.44 10.21 50.43
CA ASN A 57 -115.57 9.95 49.28
C ASN A 57 -114.84 11.21 48.79
N VAL A 58 -115.51 12.37 48.76
CA VAL A 58 -114.85 13.65 48.46
C VAL A 58 -113.82 13.99 49.53
N TRP A 59 -114.14 13.76 50.81
CA TRP A 59 -113.20 13.99 51.91
C TRP A 59 -111.96 13.09 51.83
N ILE A 60 -112.13 11.81 51.48
CA ILE A 60 -111.00 10.88 51.26
C ILE A 60 -110.15 11.35 50.07
N GLN A 61 -110.77 11.78 48.96
CA GLN A 61 -110.04 12.29 47.80
C GLN A 61 -109.24 13.55 48.12
N VAL A 62 -109.81 14.49 48.88
CA VAL A 62 -109.11 15.68 49.36
C VAL A 62 -107.94 15.30 50.26
N LYS A 63 -108.14 14.38 51.23
CA LYS A 63 -107.08 13.86 52.10
C LYS A 63 -105.94 13.18 51.33
N THR A 64 -106.27 12.41 50.29
CA THR A 64 -105.25 11.75 49.46
C THR A 64 -104.46 12.75 48.62
N ARG A 65 -105.11 13.80 48.09
CA ARG A 65 -104.45 14.87 47.34
C ARG A 65 -103.61 15.77 48.24
N GLU A 66 -104.08 16.04 49.45
CA GLU A 66 -103.32 16.76 50.48
C GLU A 66 -102.06 15.98 50.87
N ALA A 67 -102.17 14.67 51.10
CA ALA A 67 -101.00 13.83 51.39
C ALA A 67 -100.02 13.73 50.21
N ALA A 68 -100.52 13.72 48.96
CA ALA A 68 -99.67 13.73 47.78
C ALA A 68 -98.95 15.08 47.60
N TRP A 69 -99.64 16.19 47.86
CA TRP A 69 -99.08 17.54 47.82
C TRP A 69 -98.01 17.74 48.90
N ILE A 70 -98.24 17.27 50.13
CA ILE A 70 -97.25 17.34 51.21
C ILE A 70 -95.96 16.59 50.82
N ARG A 71 -96.07 15.37 50.26
CA ARG A 71 -94.88 14.61 49.81
C ARG A 71 -94.17 15.27 48.63
N ALA A 72 -94.90 15.89 47.71
CA ALA A 72 -94.30 16.63 46.60
C ALA A 72 -93.56 17.88 47.10
N LYS A 73 -94.14 18.59 48.07
CA LYS A 73 -93.52 19.73 48.74
C LYS A 73 -92.26 19.34 49.51
N GLU A 74 -92.30 18.27 50.30
CA GLU A 74 -91.12 17.76 51.02
C GLU A 74 -89.99 17.32 50.08
N ARG A 75 -90.33 16.73 48.92
CA ARG A 75 -89.33 16.39 47.89
C ARG A 75 -88.72 17.63 47.25
N ALA A 76 -89.53 18.64 46.93
CA ALA A 76 -89.04 19.90 46.36
C ALA A 76 -88.11 20.64 47.35
N GLU A 77 -88.49 20.72 48.63
CA GLU A 77 -87.66 21.32 49.69
C GLU A 77 -86.36 20.54 49.91
N ALA A 78 -86.37 19.20 49.76
CA ALA A 78 -85.16 18.39 49.84
C ALA A 78 -84.22 18.61 48.64
N THR A 79 -84.77 18.72 47.42
CA THR A 79 -83.97 19.02 46.22
C THR A 79 -83.39 20.42 46.24
N GLU A 80 -84.15 21.40 46.75
CA GLU A 80 -83.67 22.78 46.91
C GLU A 80 -82.50 22.85 47.90
N LYS A 81 -82.60 22.14 49.03
CA LYS A 81 -81.49 22.03 49.99
C LYS A 81 -80.25 21.34 49.41
N ALA A 82 -80.42 20.31 48.59
CA ALA A 82 -79.31 19.62 47.94
C ALA A 82 -78.59 20.53 46.93
N LEU A 83 -79.35 21.22 46.08
CA LEU A 83 -78.81 22.20 45.12
C LEU A 83 -78.11 23.37 45.82
N GLN A 84 -78.61 23.79 46.97
CA GLN A 84 -77.98 24.85 47.75
C GLN A 84 -76.65 24.40 48.37
N ALA A 85 -76.58 23.15 48.87
CA ALA A 85 -75.33 22.57 49.35
C ALA A 85 -74.28 22.42 48.22
N ASP A 86 -74.69 22.00 47.02
CA ASP A 86 -73.80 21.90 45.86
C ASP A 86 -73.31 23.29 45.41
N ARG A 87 -74.16 24.31 45.47
CA ARG A 87 -73.77 25.70 45.16
C ARG A 87 -72.78 26.26 46.19
N ASP A 88 -72.97 25.97 47.47
CA ASP A 88 -72.04 26.36 48.52
C ASP A 88 -70.68 25.65 48.36
N ALA A 89 -70.66 24.37 47.95
CA ALA A 89 -69.43 23.64 47.66
C ALA A 89 -68.67 24.22 46.45
N LEU A 90 -69.37 24.52 45.35
CA LEU A 90 -68.76 25.12 44.17
C LEU A 90 -68.20 26.53 44.43
N THR A 91 -68.84 27.32 45.29
CA THR A 91 -68.32 28.64 45.66
C THR A 91 -67.07 28.55 46.52
N ALA A 92 -66.97 27.55 47.41
CA ALA A 92 -65.77 27.28 48.19
C ALA A 92 -64.60 26.83 47.30
N ASP A 93 -64.84 25.93 46.34
CA ASP A 93 -63.82 25.50 45.37
C ASP A 93 -63.33 26.65 44.49
N ARG A 94 -64.23 27.54 44.07
CA ARG A 94 -63.87 28.75 43.32
C ARG A 94 -62.97 29.69 44.14
N GLN A 95 -63.25 29.89 45.42
CA GLN A 95 -62.41 30.69 46.31
C GLN A 95 -61.01 30.06 46.48
N ALA A 96 -60.92 28.75 46.66
CA ALA A 96 -59.65 28.05 46.78
C ALA A 96 -58.78 28.14 45.51
N LEU A 97 -59.40 28.12 44.33
CA LEU A 97 -58.69 28.30 43.06
C LEU A 97 -58.15 29.72 42.89
N VAL A 98 -58.90 30.74 43.30
CA VAL A 98 -58.45 32.14 43.26
C VAL A 98 -57.25 32.34 44.19
N GLU A 99 -57.31 31.86 45.44
CA GLU A 99 -56.18 31.94 46.38
C GLU A 99 -54.94 31.18 45.88
N ARG A 100 -55.13 30.10 45.11
CA ARG A 100 -54.01 29.35 44.51
C ARG A 100 -53.40 30.11 43.34
N ALA A 101 -54.22 30.77 42.52
CA ALA A 101 -53.75 31.61 41.42
C ALA A 101 -52.96 32.82 41.92
N GLU A 102 -53.43 33.48 42.98
CA GLU A 102 -52.73 34.61 43.62
C GLU A 102 -51.35 34.19 44.16
N ARG A 103 -51.26 33.03 44.85
CA ARG A 103 -49.98 32.49 45.33
C ARG A 103 -49.00 32.14 44.22
N ILE A 104 -49.49 31.72 43.04
CA ILE A 104 -48.64 31.45 41.88
C ILE A 104 -48.12 32.78 41.31
N ALA A 105 -48.98 33.78 41.15
CA ALA A 105 -48.59 35.09 40.66
C ALA A 105 -47.55 35.79 41.56
N GLU A 106 -47.69 35.67 42.89
CA GLU A 106 -46.71 36.18 43.85
C GLU A 106 -45.33 35.51 43.70
N ARG A 107 -45.32 34.19 43.50
CA ARG A 107 -44.07 33.42 43.26
C ARG A 107 -43.42 33.80 41.94
N GLU A 108 -44.20 33.98 40.87
CA GLU A 108 -43.70 34.40 39.57
C GLU A 108 -43.08 35.81 39.62
N MET A 109 -43.71 36.75 40.34
CA MET A 109 -43.14 38.08 40.56
C MET A 109 -41.85 38.03 41.39
N ALA A 110 -41.78 37.17 42.41
CA ALA A 110 -40.57 37.00 43.21
C ALA A 110 -39.40 36.43 42.39
N THR A 111 -39.67 35.43 41.52
CA THR A 111 -38.64 34.87 40.63
C THR A 111 -38.18 35.88 39.59
N ALA A 112 -39.08 36.69 39.02
CA ALA A 112 -38.72 37.72 38.05
C ALA A 112 -37.83 38.82 38.67
N ARG A 113 -38.08 39.19 39.94
CA ARG A 113 -37.22 40.13 40.68
C ARG A 113 -35.82 39.55 40.93
N ALA A 114 -35.75 38.28 41.35
CA ALA A 114 -34.46 37.61 41.56
C ALA A 114 -33.64 37.48 40.27
N GLU A 115 -34.28 37.22 39.13
CA GLU A 115 -33.62 37.18 37.82
C GLU A 115 -33.09 38.55 37.39
N ALA A 116 -33.85 39.62 37.63
CA ALA A 116 -33.40 40.99 37.33
C ALA A 116 -32.18 41.39 38.17
N ASP A 117 -32.15 41.04 39.46
CA ASP A 117 -31.02 41.32 40.34
C ASP A 117 -29.75 40.53 39.90
N LEU A 118 -29.93 39.28 39.46
CA LEU A 118 -28.85 38.45 38.92
C LEU A 118 -28.29 39.02 37.61
N GLU A 119 -29.13 39.59 36.75
CA GLU A 119 -28.69 40.21 35.50
C GLU A 119 -27.93 41.53 35.76
N ILE A 120 -28.35 42.30 36.77
CA ILE A 120 -27.60 43.49 37.22
C ILE A 120 -26.21 43.08 37.74
N GLN A 121 -26.12 42.02 38.57
CA GLN A 121 -24.84 41.50 39.06
C GLN A 121 -23.94 40.96 37.94
N ARG A 122 -24.53 40.28 36.94
CA ARG A 122 -23.80 39.81 35.74
C ARG A 122 -23.30 40.94 34.87
N SER A 123 -24.07 42.03 34.74
CA SER A 123 -23.65 43.21 33.97
C SER A 123 -22.47 43.93 34.63
N ALA A 124 -22.46 44.01 35.97
CA ALA A 124 -21.36 44.56 36.76
C ALA A 124 -20.09 43.70 36.67
N ALA A 125 -20.22 42.37 36.69
CA ALA A 125 -19.10 41.46 36.48
C ALA A 125 -18.53 41.55 35.04
N ARG A 126 -19.38 41.64 34.02
CA ARG A 126 -18.96 41.80 32.60
C ARG A 126 -18.18 43.08 32.34
N ALA A 127 -18.45 44.17 33.07
CA ALA A 127 -17.71 45.41 32.92
C ALA A 127 -16.24 45.28 33.39
N GLY A 128 -15.97 44.50 34.44
CA GLY A 128 -14.60 44.22 34.90
C GLY A 128 -13.82 43.28 33.99
N PHE A 129 -14.48 42.25 33.42
CA PHE A 129 -13.83 41.29 32.52
C PHE A 129 -13.47 41.87 31.15
N ALA A 130 -14.07 42.97 30.71
CA ALA A 130 -13.83 43.53 29.38
C ALA A 130 -12.44 44.17 29.23
N ASP A 131 -11.87 44.72 30.31
CA ASP A 131 -10.54 45.34 30.27
C ASP A 131 -9.43 44.29 30.45
N ASP A 132 -9.60 43.31 31.34
CA ASP A 132 -8.70 42.15 31.46
C ASP A 132 -8.65 41.31 30.18
N LEU A 133 -9.80 41.12 29.51
CA LEU A 133 -9.86 40.37 28.26
C LEU A 133 -9.14 41.10 27.12
N LYS A 134 -9.16 42.44 27.10
CA LYS A 134 -8.40 43.24 26.11
C LYS A 134 -6.90 43.16 26.33
N GLU A 135 -6.45 43.09 27.58
CA GLU A 135 -5.04 42.97 27.91
C GLU A 135 -4.52 41.56 27.57
N LEU A 136 -5.28 40.52 27.94
CA LEU A 136 -4.99 39.13 27.58
C LEU A 136 -5.06 38.87 26.07
N THR A 137 -6.02 39.46 25.35
CA THR A 137 -6.06 39.34 23.87
C THR A 137 -4.91 40.08 23.20
N ARG A 138 -4.46 41.22 23.72
CA ARG A 138 -3.25 41.88 23.18
C ARG A 138 -1.99 41.06 23.41
N ALA A 139 -1.82 40.48 24.61
CA ALA A 139 -0.69 39.60 24.90
C ALA A 139 -0.73 38.32 24.04
N ALA A 140 -1.90 37.72 23.83
CA ALA A 140 -2.07 36.55 22.98
C ALA A 140 -1.81 36.85 21.50
N VAL A 141 -2.20 38.03 21.00
CA VAL A 141 -1.91 38.47 19.63
C VAL A 141 -0.42 38.72 19.44
N GLN A 142 0.25 39.38 20.39
CA GLN A 142 1.70 39.58 20.33
C GLN A 142 2.46 38.25 20.33
N HIS A 143 2.10 37.32 21.22
CA HIS A 143 2.75 36.01 21.28
C HIS A 143 2.51 35.17 20.01
N ARG A 144 1.31 35.25 19.43
CA ARG A 144 1.02 34.62 18.13
C ARG A 144 1.85 35.21 17.01
N ASP A 145 1.99 36.53 16.97
CA ASP A 145 2.73 37.22 15.92
C ASP A 145 4.25 36.97 16.05
N GLU A 146 4.78 36.80 17.27
CA GLU A 146 6.15 36.34 17.54
C GLU A 146 6.38 34.91 17.05
N LEU A 147 5.47 33.97 17.36
CA LEU A 147 5.54 32.59 16.89
C LEU A 147 5.44 32.50 15.35
N LEU A 148 4.60 33.34 14.74
CA LEU A 148 4.52 33.42 13.28
C LEU A 148 5.82 33.94 12.68
N ALA A 149 6.46 34.95 13.27
CA ALA A 149 7.76 35.46 12.81
C ALA A 149 8.88 34.42 12.94
N GLU A 150 8.90 33.66 14.05
CA GLU A 150 9.85 32.57 14.26
C GLU A 150 9.62 31.43 13.26
N SER A 151 8.36 31.06 13.00
CA SER A 151 8.02 30.04 12.01
C SER A 151 8.41 30.44 10.58
N LEU A 152 8.23 31.73 10.22
CA LEU A 152 8.65 32.28 8.92
C LEU A 152 10.16 32.28 8.79
N HIS A 153 10.89 32.62 9.86
CA HIS A 153 12.35 32.59 9.87
C HIS A 153 12.88 31.17 9.68
N ILE A 154 12.34 30.19 10.42
CA ILE A 154 12.70 28.76 10.27
C ILE A 154 12.37 28.27 8.85
N ALA A 155 11.23 28.68 8.29
CA ALA A 155 10.84 28.30 6.93
C ALA A 155 11.76 28.92 5.86
N GLU A 156 12.22 30.16 6.04
CA GLU A 156 13.19 30.80 5.14
C GLU A 156 14.57 30.17 5.25
N GLU A 157 15.04 29.83 6.46
CA GLU A 157 16.30 29.11 6.64
C GLU A 157 16.25 27.70 6.03
N ALA A 158 15.14 26.98 6.21
CA ALA A 158 14.93 25.68 5.59
C ALA A 158 14.92 25.79 4.06
N ARG A 159 14.29 26.83 3.49
CA ARG A 159 14.31 27.09 2.04
C ARG A 159 15.72 27.42 1.53
N LYS A 160 16.49 28.23 2.26
CA LYS A 160 17.89 28.53 1.88
C LYS A 160 18.75 27.28 1.90
N ARG A 161 18.68 26.46 2.95
CA ARG A 161 19.41 25.19 3.03
C ARG A 161 18.97 24.21 1.93
N ALA A 162 17.68 24.13 1.64
CA ALA A 162 17.18 23.29 0.54
C ALA A 162 17.68 23.78 -0.83
N ALA A 163 17.73 25.09 -1.07
CA ALA A 163 18.27 25.67 -2.29
C ALA A 163 19.78 25.44 -2.43
N GLU A 164 20.54 25.55 -1.34
CA GLU A 164 21.98 25.24 -1.30
C GLU A 164 22.25 23.76 -1.62
N VAL A 165 21.49 22.85 -1.01
CA VAL A 165 21.61 21.40 -1.29
C VAL A 165 21.23 21.07 -2.73
N LEU A 166 20.18 21.69 -3.27
CA LEU A 166 19.77 21.52 -4.67
C LEU A 166 20.81 22.08 -5.66
N SER A 167 21.44 23.21 -5.34
CA SER A 167 22.51 23.80 -6.14
C SER A 167 23.75 22.90 -6.14
N ALA A 168 24.17 22.42 -4.96
CA ALA A 168 25.30 21.51 -4.84
C ALA A 168 25.06 20.19 -5.61
N ALA A 169 23.85 19.62 -5.52
CA ALA A 169 23.49 18.43 -6.29
C ALA A 169 23.44 18.71 -7.81
N HIS A 170 23.00 19.89 -8.23
CA HIS A 170 23.05 20.30 -9.64
C HIS A 170 24.49 20.47 -10.14
N GLU A 171 25.38 21.06 -9.34
CA GLU A 171 26.79 21.23 -9.69
C GLU A 171 27.50 19.88 -9.79
N GLU A 172 27.23 18.95 -8.86
CA GLU A 172 27.80 17.59 -8.88
C GLU A 172 27.32 16.81 -10.11
N THR A 173 26.02 16.84 -10.40
CA THR A 173 25.45 16.18 -11.60
C THR A 173 25.92 16.83 -12.90
N HIS A 174 26.14 18.15 -12.93
CA HIS A 174 26.69 18.83 -14.09
C HIS A 174 28.16 18.47 -14.31
N ALA A 175 28.97 18.46 -13.25
CA ALA A 175 30.37 18.04 -13.32
C ALA A 175 30.52 16.59 -13.76
N GLU A 176 29.63 15.70 -13.32
CA GLU A 176 29.63 14.30 -13.75
C GLU A 176 29.21 14.14 -15.22
N ARG A 177 28.23 14.92 -15.69
CA ARG A 177 27.87 14.99 -17.11
C ARG A 177 29.03 15.50 -17.97
N GLU A 178 29.73 16.55 -17.55
CA GLU A 178 30.90 17.06 -18.27
C GLU A 178 32.04 16.02 -18.33
N ARG A 179 32.29 15.31 -17.23
CA ARG A 179 33.25 14.19 -17.21
C ARG A 179 32.85 13.07 -18.16
N LEU A 180 31.57 12.70 -18.20
CA LEU A 180 31.07 11.67 -19.12
C LEU A 180 31.21 12.11 -20.57
N VAL A 181 30.87 13.36 -20.89
CA VAL A 181 31.05 13.92 -22.24
C VAL A 181 32.53 13.88 -22.64
N ALA A 182 33.44 14.36 -21.78
CA ALA A 182 34.87 14.32 -22.03
C ALA A 182 35.40 12.89 -22.24
N LEU A 183 34.92 11.93 -21.44
CA LEU A 183 35.29 10.52 -21.58
C LEU A 183 34.77 9.94 -22.90
N THR A 184 33.55 10.28 -23.32
CA THR A 184 32.99 9.83 -24.60
C THR A 184 33.73 10.40 -25.80
N GLU A 185 34.17 11.66 -25.74
CA GLU A 185 35.01 12.28 -26.77
C GLU A 185 36.40 11.64 -26.81
N GLU A 186 37.01 11.34 -25.66
CA GLU A 186 38.28 10.63 -25.58
C GLU A 186 38.17 9.21 -26.16
N LEU A 187 37.07 8.50 -25.87
CA LEU A 187 36.82 7.17 -26.44
C LEU A 187 36.62 7.22 -27.95
N ALA A 188 35.87 8.20 -28.47
CA ALA A 188 35.66 8.38 -29.91
C ALA A 188 36.97 8.71 -30.66
N THR A 189 37.83 9.54 -30.07
CA THR A 189 39.16 9.84 -30.64
C THR A 189 40.09 8.62 -30.58
N ARG A 190 40.03 7.82 -29.51
CA ARG A 190 40.78 6.56 -29.44
C ARG A 190 40.29 5.53 -30.46
N GLU A 191 38.99 5.40 -30.65
CA GLU A 191 38.42 4.47 -31.63
C GLU A 191 38.79 4.86 -33.06
N THR A 192 38.73 6.15 -33.41
CA THR A 192 39.16 6.63 -34.73
C THR A 192 40.67 6.42 -34.96
N ASN A 193 41.50 6.65 -33.93
CA ASN A 193 42.93 6.38 -34.00
C ASN A 193 43.26 4.88 -34.14
N LEU A 194 42.53 4.01 -33.45
CA LEU A 194 42.65 2.55 -33.57
C LEU A 194 42.29 2.10 -34.98
N ARG A 195 41.13 2.52 -35.52
CA ARG A 195 40.74 2.21 -36.91
C ARG A 195 41.77 2.67 -37.93
N ARG A 196 42.38 3.84 -37.71
CA ARG A 196 43.45 4.35 -38.59
C ARG A 196 44.73 3.51 -38.50
N ARG A 197 45.07 3.01 -37.30
CA ARG A 197 46.20 2.11 -37.10
C ARG A 197 45.94 0.74 -37.72
N GLU A 198 44.75 0.18 -37.55
CA GLU A 198 44.34 -1.08 -38.18
C GLU A 198 44.42 -1.00 -39.70
N ALA A 199 43.85 0.05 -40.31
CA ALA A 199 43.94 0.27 -41.75
C ALA A 199 45.39 0.44 -42.25
N LYS A 200 46.26 1.04 -41.43
CA LYS A 200 47.69 1.15 -41.78
C LYS A 200 48.38 -0.22 -41.74
N VAL A 201 48.13 -1.00 -40.69
CA VAL A 201 48.70 -2.35 -40.55
C VAL A 201 48.22 -3.27 -41.67
N GLU A 202 46.95 -3.17 -42.06
CA GLU A 202 46.39 -3.93 -43.17
C GLU A 202 47.06 -3.56 -44.51
N ALA A 203 47.23 -2.26 -44.78
CA ALA A 203 47.96 -1.81 -45.98
C ALA A 203 49.45 -2.21 -45.96
N ASP A 204 50.11 -2.16 -44.81
CA ASP A 204 51.51 -2.57 -44.66
C ASP A 204 51.65 -4.10 -44.86
N LEU A 205 50.65 -4.89 -44.42
CA LEU A 205 50.59 -6.33 -44.64
C LEU A 205 50.40 -6.67 -46.13
N GLU A 206 49.43 -6.05 -46.80
CA GLU A 206 49.21 -6.23 -48.25
C GLU A 206 50.47 -5.88 -49.05
N PHE A 207 51.13 -4.78 -48.70
CA PHE A 207 52.39 -4.39 -49.33
C PHE A 207 53.50 -5.42 -49.10
N ALA A 208 53.62 -5.95 -47.88
CA ALA A 208 54.61 -6.99 -47.55
C ALA A 208 54.35 -8.28 -48.31
N GLU A 209 53.09 -8.70 -48.47
CA GLU A 209 52.71 -9.89 -49.25
C GLU A 209 53.06 -9.73 -50.73
N VAL A 210 52.74 -8.58 -51.34
CA VAL A 210 53.10 -8.28 -52.74
C VAL A 210 54.62 -8.26 -52.93
N LYS A 211 55.34 -7.64 -52.00
CA LYS A 211 56.82 -7.58 -52.04
C LYS A 211 57.44 -8.98 -51.90
N ASN A 212 56.93 -9.80 -51.00
CA ASN A 212 57.38 -11.18 -50.85
C ASN A 212 57.13 -11.97 -52.14
N ALA A 213 55.92 -11.91 -52.71
CA ALA A 213 55.59 -12.56 -53.97
C ALA A 213 56.55 -12.14 -55.11
N MET A 214 56.85 -10.84 -55.22
CA MET A 214 57.81 -10.31 -56.19
C MET A 214 59.23 -10.86 -55.97
N LEU A 215 59.73 -10.87 -54.73
CA LEU A 215 61.05 -11.40 -54.40
C LEU A 215 61.16 -12.90 -54.68
N THR A 216 60.17 -13.70 -54.30
CA THR A 216 60.12 -15.13 -54.68
C THR A 216 60.11 -15.30 -56.20
N GLY A 217 59.32 -14.52 -56.93
CA GLY A 217 59.29 -14.57 -58.39
C GLY A 217 60.60 -14.15 -59.06
N GLN A 218 61.39 -13.28 -58.42
CA GLN A 218 62.72 -12.90 -58.89
C GLN A 218 63.76 -14.00 -58.59
N GLN A 219 63.70 -14.61 -57.39
CA GLN A 219 64.56 -15.73 -57.02
C GLN A 219 64.33 -16.95 -57.92
N VAL A 220 63.06 -17.28 -58.21
CA VAL A 220 62.73 -18.38 -59.13
C VAL A 220 63.33 -18.11 -60.51
N ARG A 221 63.18 -16.89 -61.05
CA ARG A 221 63.76 -16.53 -62.35
C ARG A 221 65.29 -16.58 -62.36
N GLN A 222 65.96 -16.17 -61.28
CA GLN A 222 67.42 -16.29 -61.17
C GLN A 222 67.87 -17.75 -61.16
N LEU A 223 67.16 -18.61 -60.42
CA LEU A 223 67.44 -20.04 -60.39
C LEU A 223 67.17 -20.70 -61.75
N GLU A 224 66.13 -20.30 -62.48
CA GLU A 224 65.86 -20.80 -63.83
C GLU A 224 66.98 -20.46 -64.81
N VAL A 225 67.52 -19.24 -64.76
CA VAL A 225 68.67 -18.83 -65.59
C VAL A 225 69.91 -19.63 -65.21
N GLN A 226 70.21 -19.77 -63.91
CA GLN A 226 71.37 -20.57 -63.45
C GLN A 226 71.26 -22.04 -63.88
N ILE A 227 70.07 -22.65 -63.78
CA ILE A 227 69.83 -24.02 -64.24
C ILE A 227 69.99 -24.13 -65.76
N ALA A 228 69.59 -23.11 -66.52
CA ALA A 228 69.78 -23.09 -67.97
C ALA A 228 71.28 -23.03 -68.34
N ASP A 229 72.04 -22.12 -67.71
CA ASP A 229 73.48 -21.99 -67.92
C ASP A 229 74.23 -23.28 -67.54
N GLU A 230 73.88 -23.91 -66.40
CA GLU A 230 74.47 -25.19 -65.99
C GLU A 230 74.14 -26.32 -66.97
N ARG A 231 72.93 -26.34 -67.53
CA ARG A 231 72.55 -27.33 -68.54
C ARG A 231 73.32 -27.15 -69.85
N GLU A 232 73.55 -25.91 -70.27
CA GLU A 232 74.37 -25.58 -71.44
C GLU A 232 75.82 -26.01 -71.23
N GLN A 233 76.41 -25.69 -70.06
CA GLN A 233 77.76 -26.16 -69.72
C GLN A 233 77.88 -27.69 -69.71
N VAL A 234 76.87 -28.40 -69.22
CA VAL A 234 76.84 -29.87 -69.25
C VAL A 234 76.70 -30.41 -70.68
N ALA A 235 75.98 -29.71 -71.56
CA ALA A 235 75.89 -30.06 -72.98
C ALA A 235 77.23 -29.88 -73.68
N ASP A 236 77.88 -28.73 -73.51
CA ASP A 236 79.21 -28.45 -74.08
C ASP A 236 80.25 -29.49 -73.63
N LEU A 237 80.27 -29.82 -72.34
CA LEU A 237 81.17 -30.86 -71.81
C LEU A 237 80.89 -32.26 -72.38
N ARG A 238 79.64 -32.56 -72.73
CA ARG A 238 79.28 -33.83 -73.38
C ARG A 238 79.75 -33.84 -74.83
N ASP A 239 79.57 -32.73 -75.55
CA ASP A 239 80.01 -32.59 -76.93
C ASP A 239 81.55 -32.67 -77.03
N ASP A 240 82.27 -32.04 -76.09
CA ASP A 240 83.72 -32.15 -75.98
C ASP A 240 84.17 -33.59 -75.70
N LEU A 241 83.47 -34.30 -74.81
CA LEU A 241 83.74 -35.71 -74.51
C LEU A 241 83.50 -36.61 -75.74
N GLU A 242 82.44 -36.34 -76.50
CA GLU A 242 82.16 -37.05 -77.76
C GLU A 242 83.22 -36.75 -78.82
N ALA A 243 83.65 -35.49 -78.95
CA ALA A 243 84.73 -35.10 -79.83
C ALA A 243 86.05 -35.80 -79.47
N GLU A 244 86.41 -35.88 -78.19
CA GLU A 244 87.60 -36.64 -77.76
C GLU A 244 87.43 -38.15 -77.97
N ARG A 245 86.24 -38.71 -77.79
CA ARG A 245 85.97 -40.12 -78.14
C ARG A 245 86.14 -40.38 -79.63
N GLN A 246 85.69 -39.46 -80.48
CA GLN A 246 85.89 -39.53 -81.94
C GLN A 246 87.37 -39.41 -82.30
N ARG A 247 88.11 -38.45 -81.71
CA ARG A 247 89.57 -38.34 -81.88
C ARG A 247 90.30 -39.61 -81.45
N ARG A 248 89.87 -40.24 -80.35
CA ARG A 248 90.45 -41.50 -79.88
C ARG A 248 90.16 -42.65 -80.86
N ARG A 249 88.93 -42.76 -81.38
CA ARG A 249 88.59 -43.74 -82.43
C ARG A 249 89.41 -43.51 -83.70
N ALA A 250 89.53 -42.27 -84.16
CA ALA A 250 90.35 -41.91 -85.32
C ALA A 250 91.84 -42.20 -85.09
N ARG A 251 92.35 -42.01 -83.86
CA ARG A 251 93.71 -42.42 -83.49
C ARG A 251 93.86 -43.94 -83.49
N ASP A 252 92.88 -44.70 -83.00
CA ASP A 252 92.90 -46.17 -83.02
C ASP A 252 92.80 -46.74 -84.44
N GLU A 253 92.03 -46.10 -85.32
CA GLU A 253 91.97 -46.38 -86.76
C GLU A 253 93.29 -46.01 -87.44
N ARG A 254 93.87 -44.86 -87.12
CA ARG A 254 95.19 -44.46 -87.63
C ARG A 254 96.30 -45.37 -87.15
N ILE A 255 96.23 -45.90 -85.93
CA ILE A 255 97.16 -46.91 -85.43
C ILE A 255 96.98 -48.22 -86.21
N ARG A 256 95.75 -48.62 -86.55
CA ARG A 256 95.50 -49.79 -87.42
C ARG A 256 96.01 -49.58 -88.85
N GLU A 257 95.82 -48.38 -89.42
CA GLU A 257 96.38 -48.00 -90.72
C GLU A 257 97.91 -47.99 -90.68
N LEU A 258 98.52 -47.39 -89.66
CA LEU A 258 99.98 -47.35 -89.50
C LEU A 258 100.55 -48.75 -89.22
N GLN A 259 99.81 -49.64 -88.55
CA GLN A 259 100.17 -51.05 -88.39
C GLN A 259 100.01 -51.86 -89.70
N ALA A 260 99.12 -51.44 -90.60
CA ALA A 260 98.98 -52.00 -91.95
C ALA A 260 100.01 -51.43 -92.95
N GLU A 261 100.40 -50.16 -92.79
CA GLU A 261 101.46 -49.49 -93.56
C GLU A 261 102.87 -49.92 -93.11
N LEU A 262 103.08 -50.28 -91.83
CA LEU A 262 104.34 -50.87 -91.34
C LEU A 262 104.61 -52.31 -91.84
N ALA A 263 103.66 -52.93 -92.55
CA ALA A 263 103.81 -54.25 -93.16
C ALA A 263 104.25 -54.21 -94.64
N HIS A 264 104.55 -53.04 -95.22
CA HIS A 264 104.81 -52.89 -96.66
C HIS A 264 106.08 -52.11 -97.07
N TYR A 265 107.18 -52.25 -96.33
CA TYR A 265 108.51 -51.71 -96.68
C TYR A 265 108.59 -50.16 -96.66
N GLY A 266 109.71 -49.50 -96.38
CA GLY A 266 111.12 -49.89 -96.33
C GLY A 266 111.94 -48.83 -97.08
N ASP A 267 112.65 -47.99 -96.30
CA ASP A 267 113.83 -47.14 -96.59
C ASP A 267 113.95 -46.36 -97.93
N ASP A 268 114.12 -45.03 -97.84
CA ASP A 268 115.34 -44.35 -98.36
C ASP A 268 115.44 -42.87 -97.88
N PRO A 269 116.58 -42.40 -97.30
CA PRO A 269 116.71 -41.07 -96.70
C PRO A 269 117.66 -40.13 -97.48
N ASP A 270 117.17 -39.39 -98.50
CA ASP A 270 117.98 -38.31 -99.13
C ASP A 270 117.24 -37.20 -99.93
N ALA A 271 115.95 -36.98 -99.68
CA ALA A 271 115.15 -35.95 -100.41
C ALA A 271 114.86 -34.66 -99.61
N LEU A 272 115.31 -34.54 -98.36
CA LEU A 272 114.95 -33.46 -97.42
C LEU A 272 115.78 -32.16 -97.51
N ILE A 273 116.59 -31.97 -98.57
CA ILE A 273 117.47 -30.78 -98.67
C ILE A 273 117.05 -29.80 -99.78
N ARG A 274 116.08 -30.13 -100.64
CA ARG A 274 115.72 -29.27 -101.78
C ARG A 274 114.52 -28.33 -101.60
N GLN A 275 113.83 -28.38 -100.47
CA GLN A 275 112.62 -27.56 -100.23
C GLN A 275 112.84 -26.32 -99.34
N ARG A 276 114.07 -26.13 -98.84
CA ARG A 276 114.48 -24.99 -97.99
C ARG A 276 114.67 -23.70 -98.78
N ASP A 277 115.08 -23.78 -100.04
CA ASP A 277 115.59 -22.62 -100.79
C ASP A 277 114.50 -21.83 -101.53
N GLU A 278 113.25 -22.30 -101.51
CA GLU A 278 112.11 -21.65 -102.17
C GLU A 278 111.30 -20.72 -101.24
N LEU A 279 111.44 -20.89 -99.91
CA LEU A 279 110.77 -20.06 -98.89
C LEU A 279 111.54 -18.77 -98.53
N VAL A 280 112.78 -18.64 -98.96
CA VAL A 280 113.64 -17.47 -98.66
C VAL A 280 113.34 -16.29 -99.60
N ALA A 281 112.71 -16.52 -100.76
CA ALA A 281 112.46 -15.48 -101.76
C ALA A 281 111.17 -14.67 -101.56
N GLN A 282 110.24 -15.11 -100.70
CA GLN A 282 108.97 -14.42 -100.44
C GLN A 282 109.07 -13.37 -99.31
N VAL A 283 110.11 -13.45 -98.46
CA VAL A 283 110.30 -12.56 -97.29
C VAL A 283 110.87 -11.18 -97.67
N THR A 284 111.45 -11.03 -98.86
CA THR A 284 112.05 -9.76 -99.31
C THR A 284 111.05 -8.82 -99.97
N LYS A 285 109.87 -9.28 -100.37
CA LYS A 285 108.86 -8.47 -101.09
C LYS A 285 107.89 -7.71 -100.17
N LEU A 286 107.72 -8.16 -98.92
CA LEU A 286 106.87 -7.51 -97.91
C LEU A 286 107.63 -6.48 -97.04
N ARG A 287 108.94 -6.32 -97.27
CA ARG A 287 109.81 -5.47 -96.44
C ARG A 287 109.88 -4.01 -96.91
N ASP A 288 109.46 -3.72 -98.15
CA ASP A 288 109.49 -2.37 -98.73
C ASP A 288 108.22 -1.54 -98.47
N GLU A 289 107.11 -2.13 -98.03
CA GLU A 289 105.84 -1.42 -97.79
C GLU A 289 105.72 -0.81 -96.37
N MET A 290 106.62 -1.16 -95.44
CA MET A 290 106.53 -0.73 -94.02
C MET A 290 107.17 0.63 -93.68
N SER A 291 107.73 1.37 -94.65
CA SER A 291 108.52 2.59 -94.36
C SER A 291 107.71 3.90 -94.21
N ARG A 292 106.37 3.86 -94.07
CA ARG A 292 105.51 5.07 -94.07
C ARG A 292 104.57 5.28 -92.88
N ARG A 293 104.87 4.76 -91.67
CA ARG A 293 104.06 5.06 -90.45
C ARG A 293 104.88 5.70 -89.30
N PRO A 294 104.29 6.65 -88.53
CA PRO A 294 104.94 7.31 -87.39
C PRO A 294 105.13 6.36 -86.18
N PRO A 295 106.02 6.67 -85.23
CA PRO A 295 106.66 5.71 -84.33
C PRO A 295 105.73 5.12 -83.24
N GLU A 296 105.86 3.81 -82.99
CA GLU A 296 105.03 3.01 -82.07
C GLU A 296 105.12 3.42 -80.58
N ALA A 297 106.20 4.08 -80.17
CA ALA A 297 106.48 4.35 -78.76
C ALA A 297 105.45 5.30 -78.12
N GLU A 298 105.00 6.34 -78.83
CA GLU A 298 104.08 7.36 -78.30
C GLU A 298 102.63 6.85 -78.19
N ILE A 299 102.21 5.98 -79.11
CA ILE A 299 100.88 5.34 -79.08
C ILE A 299 100.82 4.25 -78.00
N ALA A 300 101.92 3.54 -77.76
CA ALA A 300 102.00 2.52 -76.72
C ALA A 300 101.89 3.13 -75.31
N GLU A 301 102.58 4.25 -75.05
CA GLU A 301 102.55 4.91 -73.74
C GLU A 301 101.17 5.51 -73.41
N LEU A 302 100.53 6.18 -74.37
CA LEU A 302 99.19 6.74 -74.19
C LEU A 302 98.11 5.65 -74.01
N ARG A 303 98.23 4.52 -74.73
CA ARG A 303 97.33 3.38 -74.55
C ARG A 303 97.53 2.70 -73.19
N ALA A 304 98.77 2.54 -72.74
CA ALA A 304 99.07 1.94 -71.44
C ALA A 304 98.55 2.80 -70.27
N ARG A 305 98.68 4.13 -70.37
CA ARG A 305 98.09 5.05 -69.37
C ARG A 305 96.57 5.04 -69.41
N ALA A 306 95.95 4.99 -70.59
CA ALA A 306 94.50 4.91 -70.72
C ALA A 306 93.96 3.60 -70.12
N THR A 307 94.60 2.46 -70.37
CA THR A 307 94.21 1.18 -69.76
C THR A 307 94.36 1.20 -68.24
N GLN A 308 95.44 1.77 -67.69
CA GLN A 308 95.60 1.89 -66.24
C GLN A 308 94.55 2.77 -65.57
N VAL A 309 94.18 3.90 -66.19
CA VAL A 309 93.11 4.77 -65.67
C VAL A 309 91.76 4.05 -65.73
N THR A 310 91.47 3.35 -66.82
CA THR A 310 90.21 2.61 -66.99
C THR A 310 90.10 1.45 -66.00
N GLU A 311 91.20 0.73 -65.77
CA GLU A 311 91.28 -0.33 -64.75
C GLU A 311 91.09 0.24 -63.33
N ALA A 312 91.75 1.35 -62.99
CA ALA A 312 91.59 2.00 -61.70
C ALA A 312 90.16 2.53 -61.49
N GLU A 313 89.53 3.10 -62.52
CA GLU A 313 88.13 3.53 -62.47
C GLU A 313 87.17 2.35 -62.30
N SER A 314 87.42 1.23 -62.99
CA SER A 314 86.62 0.01 -62.83
C SER A 314 86.73 -0.59 -61.43
N GLN A 315 87.93 -0.59 -60.84
CA GLN A 315 88.16 -1.05 -59.47
C GLN A 315 87.52 -0.12 -58.44
N ALA A 316 87.61 1.20 -58.63
CA ALA A 316 86.95 2.17 -57.76
C ALA A 316 85.42 2.05 -57.84
N ALA A 317 84.86 1.82 -59.02
CA ALA A 317 83.44 1.57 -59.20
C ALA A 317 83.00 0.25 -58.52
N TYR A 318 83.79 -0.82 -58.66
CA TYR A 318 83.54 -2.09 -57.99
C TYR A 318 83.53 -1.95 -56.46
N TRP A 319 84.53 -1.29 -55.87
CA TRP A 319 84.59 -1.10 -54.43
C TRP A 319 83.50 -0.17 -53.89
N ARG A 320 83.09 0.87 -54.64
CA ARG A 320 81.92 1.69 -54.27
C ARG A 320 80.64 0.87 -54.28
N GLN A 321 80.44 0.05 -55.31
CA GLN A 321 79.26 -0.82 -55.38
C GLN A 321 79.22 -1.81 -54.21
N GLN A 322 80.38 -2.38 -53.84
CA GLN A 322 80.46 -3.26 -52.66
C GLN A 322 80.19 -2.51 -51.35
N HIS A 323 80.74 -1.30 -51.18
CA HIS A 323 80.48 -0.46 -50.02
C HIS A 323 78.99 -0.11 -49.90
N ASP A 324 78.37 0.33 -51.01
CA ASP A 324 76.95 0.69 -51.03
C ASP A 324 76.05 -0.52 -50.75
N ALA A 325 76.42 -1.70 -51.25
CA ALA A 325 75.70 -2.95 -50.95
C ALA A 325 75.80 -3.34 -49.47
N ILE A 326 76.98 -3.19 -48.85
CA ILE A 326 77.19 -3.46 -47.42
C ILE A 326 76.45 -2.42 -46.57
N ASP A 327 76.51 -1.14 -46.92
CA ASP A 327 75.82 -0.06 -46.21
C ASP A 327 74.30 -0.24 -46.25
N GLN A 328 73.74 -0.62 -47.41
CA GLN A 328 72.32 -0.93 -47.52
C GLN A 328 71.93 -2.11 -46.64
N ARG A 329 72.75 -3.16 -46.60
CA ARG A 329 72.51 -4.35 -45.76
C ARG A 329 72.58 -4.02 -44.27
N LEU A 330 73.54 -3.19 -43.86
CA LEU A 330 73.68 -2.75 -42.48
C LEU A 330 72.50 -1.88 -42.05
N ARG A 331 72.07 -0.93 -42.89
CA ARG A 331 70.88 -0.09 -42.61
C ARG A 331 69.61 -0.92 -42.49
N TYR A 332 69.46 -1.94 -43.34
CA TYR A 332 68.32 -2.87 -43.23
C TYR A 332 68.32 -3.64 -41.91
N GLN A 333 69.49 -4.17 -41.49
CA GLN A 333 69.60 -4.88 -40.22
C GLN A 333 69.37 -3.96 -39.01
N LEU A 334 69.92 -2.74 -39.02
CA LEU A 334 69.72 -1.76 -37.94
C LEU A 334 68.26 -1.32 -37.80
N MET A 335 67.54 -1.11 -38.91
CA MET A 335 66.10 -0.83 -38.89
C MET A 335 65.31 -1.97 -38.25
N SER A 336 65.63 -3.22 -38.58
CA SER A 336 64.95 -4.38 -38.00
C SER A 336 65.18 -4.52 -36.49
N VAL A 337 66.37 -4.16 -36.00
CA VAL A 337 66.68 -4.17 -34.56
C VAL A 337 65.92 -3.06 -33.84
N GLY A 338 65.86 -1.86 -34.42
CA GLY A 338 65.06 -0.76 -33.87
C GLY A 338 63.56 -1.07 -33.80
N GLU A 339 63.00 -1.71 -34.83
CA GLU A 339 61.61 -2.18 -34.82
C GLU A 339 61.35 -3.24 -33.74
N LEU A 340 62.30 -4.17 -33.54
CA LEU A 340 62.20 -5.18 -32.49
C LEU A 340 62.31 -4.57 -31.09
N GLU A 341 63.12 -3.54 -30.89
CA GLU A 341 63.21 -2.82 -29.61
C GLU A 341 61.90 -2.08 -29.29
N VAL A 342 61.33 -1.37 -30.28
CA VAL A 342 60.03 -0.69 -30.11
C VAL A 342 58.92 -1.69 -29.78
N LEU A 343 58.84 -2.81 -30.50
CA LEU A 343 57.85 -3.86 -30.23
C LEU A 343 58.05 -4.51 -28.84
N ARG A 344 59.30 -4.59 -28.37
CA ARG A 344 59.62 -5.11 -27.04
C ARG A 344 59.14 -4.15 -25.95
N ASP A 345 59.35 -2.86 -26.12
CA ASP A 345 58.88 -1.82 -25.20
C ASP A 345 57.34 -1.73 -25.20
N GLU A 346 56.70 -1.84 -26.37
CA GLU A 346 55.23 -1.92 -26.47
C GLU A 346 54.69 -3.17 -25.76
N ARG A 347 55.33 -4.33 -25.92
CA ARG A 347 54.94 -5.54 -25.19
C ARG A 347 55.08 -5.35 -23.69
N ASP A 348 56.18 -4.77 -23.21
CA ASP A 348 56.45 -4.62 -21.78
C ASP A 348 55.51 -3.59 -21.13
N THR A 349 55.18 -2.51 -21.84
CA THR A 349 54.16 -1.54 -21.41
C THR A 349 52.76 -2.15 -21.39
N LEU A 350 52.36 -2.91 -22.42
CA LEU A 350 51.08 -3.62 -22.45
C LEU A 350 51.00 -4.71 -21.36
N ALA A 351 52.10 -5.41 -21.09
CA ALA A 351 52.18 -6.41 -20.02
C ALA A 351 51.99 -5.76 -18.65
N ALA A 352 52.63 -4.61 -18.41
CA ALA A 352 52.44 -3.82 -17.19
C ALA A 352 50.98 -3.33 -17.06
N GLN A 353 50.39 -2.78 -18.12
CA GLN A 353 48.98 -2.35 -18.11
C GLN A 353 48.02 -3.50 -17.81
N ARG A 354 48.25 -4.67 -18.43
CA ARG A 354 47.44 -5.87 -18.19
C ARG A 354 47.52 -6.32 -16.73
N GLU A 355 48.70 -6.23 -16.13
CA GLU A 355 48.90 -6.58 -14.72
C GLU A 355 48.18 -5.61 -13.79
N THR A 356 48.26 -4.30 -14.04
CA THR A 356 47.53 -3.28 -13.28
C THR A 356 46.01 -3.48 -13.38
N LEU A 357 45.49 -3.77 -14.58
CA LEU A 357 44.07 -4.05 -14.79
C LEU A 357 43.64 -5.34 -14.07
N ARG A 358 44.48 -6.37 -14.08
CA ARG A 358 44.22 -7.60 -13.30
C ARG A 358 44.13 -7.30 -11.81
N GLN A 359 45.09 -6.55 -11.27
CA GLN A 359 45.07 -6.15 -9.85
C GLN A 359 43.83 -5.32 -9.51
N ALA A 360 43.41 -4.40 -10.38
CA ALA A 360 42.19 -3.62 -10.20
C ALA A 360 40.93 -4.50 -10.20
N ILE A 361 40.83 -5.47 -11.12
CA ILE A 361 39.72 -6.44 -11.15
C ILE A 361 39.72 -7.31 -9.91
N GLU A 362 40.89 -7.78 -9.46
CA GLU A 362 41.03 -8.61 -8.26
C GLU A 362 40.64 -7.82 -7.00
N GLN A 363 41.06 -6.57 -6.91
CA GLN A 363 40.68 -5.66 -5.82
C GLN A 363 39.18 -5.36 -5.83
N GLN A 364 38.59 -5.10 -7.00
CA GLN A 364 37.14 -4.91 -7.12
C GLN A 364 36.38 -6.18 -6.73
N ARG A 365 36.83 -7.36 -7.16
CA ARG A 365 36.25 -8.65 -6.77
C ARG A 365 36.34 -8.88 -5.27
N ALA A 366 37.47 -8.55 -4.65
CA ALA A 366 37.65 -8.65 -3.20
C ALA A 366 36.73 -7.68 -2.44
N GLN A 367 36.61 -6.43 -2.89
CA GLN A 367 35.66 -5.46 -2.34
C GLN A 367 34.21 -5.92 -2.50
N TRP A 368 33.86 -6.48 -3.66
CA TRP A 368 32.53 -7.03 -3.93
C TRP A 368 32.23 -8.24 -3.04
N ALA A 369 33.21 -9.14 -2.86
CA ALA A 369 33.10 -10.28 -1.96
C ALA A 369 33.00 -9.83 -0.49
N GLU A 370 33.71 -8.78 -0.08
CA GLU A 370 33.61 -8.19 1.25
C GLU A 370 32.24 -7.53 1.49
N LEU A 371 31.72 -6.80 0.51
CA LEU A 371 30.37 -6.22 0.56
C LEU A 371 29.28 -7.31 0.61
N GLN A 372 29.39 -8.34 -0.25
CA GLN A 372 28.48 -9.48 -0.21
C GLN A 372 28.57 -10.26 1.11
N ALA A 373 29.77 -10.42 1.69
CA ALA A 373 29.93 -11.08 2.98
C ALA A 373 29.32 -10.26 4.12
N LYS A 374 29.46 -8.93 4.10
CA LYS A 374 28.81 -8.01 5.05
C LYS A 374 27.28 -7.97 4.89
N GLU A 375 26.77 -8.17 3.67
CA GLU A 375 25.32 -8.25 3.40
C GLU A 375 24.72 -9.61 3.71
N ALA A 376 25.45 -10.71 3.48
CA ALA A 376 24.98 -12.07 3.76
C ALA A 376 24.74 -12.34 5.26
N THR A 377 25.30 -11.51 6.15
CA THR A 377 25.03 -11.53 7.60
C THR A 377 23.78 -10.76 8.03
N LYS A 378 23.04 -10.10 7.12
CA LYS A 378 21.81 -9.40 7.48
C LYS A 378 20.67 -10.41 7.61
N GLU A 379 20.05 -10.43 8.78
CA GLU A 379 18.85 -11.23 9.04
C GLU A 379 17.71 -10.81 8.10
N PRO A 380 16.97 -11.77 7.51
CA PRO A 380 15.89 -11.47 6.59
C PRO A 380 14.76 -10.64 7.21
N PHE A 381 14.49 -10.80 8.52
CA PHE A 381 13.49 -10.03 9.27
C PHE A 381 14.11 -9.39 10.52
N PRO A 382 14.78 -8.23 10.40
CA PRO A 382 15.47 -7.60 11.53
C PRO A 382 14.59 -7.29 12.75
N ALA A 383 13.34 -6.83 12.55
CA ALA A 383 12.48 -6.45 13.67
C ALA A 383 11.90 -7.68 14.39
N CYS A 384 11.38 -8.66 13.65
CA CYS A 384 10.94 -9.93 14.23
C CYS A 384 12.09 -10.68 14.93
N SER A 385 13.29 -10.69 14.33
CA SER A 385 14.48 -11.31 14.94
C SER A 385 14.95 -10.55 16.18
N ALA A 386 14.78 -9.23 16.22
CA ALA A 386 15.02 -8.45 17.44
C ALA A 386 14.02 -8.80 18.56
N TYR A 387 12.75 -9.05 18.23
CA TYR A 387 11.76 -9.51 19.22
C TYR A 387 12.07 -10.89 19.78
N ASP A 388 12.66 -11.80 18.99
CA ASP A 388 13.13 -13.10 19.48
C ASP A 388 14.27 -12.96 20.49
N ARG A 389 15.06 -11.89 20.43
CA ARG A 389 16.13 -11.61 21.39
C ARG A 389 15.64 -10.82 22.62
N ASP A 390 14.45 -10.23 22.55
CA ASP A 390 13.88 -9.49 23.66
C ASP A 390 13.41 -10.44 24.78
N SER A 391 14.11 -10.39 25.92
CA SER A 391 13.76 -11.23 27.08
C SER A 391 12.39 -10.90 27.68
N ALA A 392 11.85 -9.69 27.48
CA ALA A 392 10.53 -9.33 28.00
C ALA A 392 9.43 -10.02 27.18
N LEU A 393 9.58 -10.08 25.85
CA LEU A 393 8.61 -10.71 24.96
C LEU A 393 8.67 -12.24 24.98
N ASN A 394 9.81 -12.82 25.37
CA ASN A 394 9.99 -14.27 25.45
C ASN A 394 9.61 -14.89 26.80
N ARG A 395 9.15 -14.09 27.77
CA ARG A 395 8.66 -14.59 29.05
C ARG A 395 7.13 -14.49 29.10
N PRO A 396 6.42 -15.57 29.45
CA PRO A 396 4.97 -15.51 29.62
C PRO A 396 4.55 -14.45 30.64
N THR A 397 3.56 -13.63 30.28
CA THR A 397 2.96 -12.67 31.19
C THR A 397 1.96 -13.39 32.09
N ALA A 398 1.96 -13.10 33.39
CA ALA A 398 0.98 -13.69 34.30
C ALA A 398 -0.44 -13.16 33.99
N THR A 399 -1.33 -14.07 33.57
CA THR A 399 -2.73 -13.79 33.26
C THR A 399 -3.65 -14.23 34.41
N HIS A 400 -4.91 -13.79 34.38
CA HIS A 400 -5.96 -14.21 35.33
C HIS A 400 -7.19 -14.74 34.57
N PRO A 401 -8.02 -15.59 35.22
CA PRO A 401 -9.23 -16.12 34.61
C PRO A 401 -10.35 -15.07 34.51
N VAL A 402 -11.39 -15.38 33.73
CA VAL A 402 -12.64 -14.61 33.65
C VAL A 402 -13.69 -15.35 34.46
N ASP A 403 -14.18 -14.74 35.53
CA ASP A 403 -15.19 -15.34 36.40
C ASP A 403 -16.61 -15.18 35.80
N SER A 404 -16.97 -13.95 35.45
CA SER A 404 -18.26 -13.59 34.86
C SER A 404 -18.07 -12.61 33.70
N LEU A 405 -18.81 -12.81 32.60
CA LEU A 405 -18.78 -11.89 31.46
C LEU A 405 -19.41 -10.53 31.80
N ALA A 406 -20.43 -10.50 32.66
CA ALA A 406 -21.07 -9.26 33.10
C ALA A 406 -20.12 -8.40 33.97
N ASP A 407 -19.39 -9.04 34.88
CA ASP A 407 -18.38 -8.37 35.70
C ASP A 407 -17.23 -7.86 34.82
N LEU A 408 -16.81 -8.67 33.82
CA LEU A 408 -15.79 -8.28 32.86
C LEU A 408 -16.19 -7.03 32.06
N VAL A 409 -17.42 -6.95 31.57
CA VAL A 409 -17.92 -5.75 30.85
C VAL A 409 -17.91 -4.54 31.77
N THR A 410 -18.41 -4.68 32.99
CA THR A 410 -18.45 -3.59 33.97
C THR A 410 -17.04 -3.11 34.32
N GLU A 411 -16.12 -4.04 34.52
CA GLU A 411 -14.72 -3.76 34.84
C GLU A 411 -13.99 -3.08 33.69
N VAL A 412 -14.07 -3.63 32.47
CA VAL A 412 -13.45 -3.04 31.27
C VAL A 412 -14.01 -1.65 31.00
N ARG A 413 -15.33 -1.47 31.12
CA ARG A 413 -15.98 -0.15 30.98
C ARG A 413 -15.46 0.83 32.02
N SER A 414 -15.38 0.43 33.29
CA SER A 414 -14.89 1.30 34.37
C SER A 414 -13.43 1.69 34.15
N ARG A 415 -12.58 0.77 33.68
CA ARG A 415 -11.17 1.04 33.38
C ARG A 415 -10.96 1.99 32.22
N MET A 416 -11.76 1.87 31.15
CA MET A 416 -11.71 2.82 30.03
C MET A 416 -12.10 4.23 30.47
N ALA A 417 -13.10 4.35 31.35
CA ALA A 417 -13.56 5.62 31.89
C ALA A 417 -12.65 6.20 32.99
N SER A 418 -11.83 5.39 33.65
CA SER A 418 -10.85 5.85 34.66
C SER A 418 -9.46 6.15 34.08
N GLY A 419 -9.24 5.90 32.80
CA GLY A 419 -7.96 6.15 32.13
C GLY A 419 -7.64 7.64 31.96
N ASP A 420 -6.40 7.94 31.58
CA ASP A 420 -5.99 9.26 31.11
C ASP A 420 -5.53 9.16 29.64
N PRO A 421 -6.28 9.72 28.66
CA PRO A 421 -7.58 10.37 28.82
C PRO A 421 -8.73 9.37 29.08
N ALA A 422 -9.83 9.85 29.68
CA ALA A 422 -11.01 9.05 30.02
C ALA A 422 -11.92 8.83 28.80
N PHE A 423 -12.36 7.59 28.59
CA PHE A 423 -13.29 7.24 27.53
C PHE A 423 -14.56 6.61 28.10
N TYR A 424 -15.67 7.32 27.94
CA TYR A 424 -16.98 6.88 28.37
C TYR A 424 -17.66 6.15 27.21
N TYR A 425 -17.98 4.87 27.40
CA TYR A 425 -18.78 4.08 26.48
C TYR A 425 -19.98 3.51 27.22
N GLU A 426 -21.14 3.46 26.57
CA GLU A 426 -22.33 2.84 27.15
C GLU A 426 -22.11 1.34 27.38
N GLU A 427 -22.78 0.75 28.38
CA GLU A 427 -22.63 -0.68 28.69
C GLU A 427 -22.93 -1.57 27.49
N THR A 428 -24.00 -1.24 26.76
CA THR A 428 -24.40 -1.88 25.51
C THR A 428 -23.29 -1.86 24.47
N ASP A 429 -22.57 -0.76 24.31
CA ASP A 429 -21.51 -0.69 23.29
C ASP A 429 -20.34 -1.62 23.62
N VAL A 430 -19.97 -1.70 24.90
CA VAL A 430 -18.92 -2.61 25.40
C VAL A 430 -19.36 -4.07 25.30
N ARG A 431 -20.63 -4.35 25.62
CA ARG A 431 -21.23 -5.70 25.56
C ARG A 431 -21.30 -6.22 24.12
N LEU A 432 -21.79 -5.41 23.19
CA LEU A 432 -21.87 -5.76 21.78
C LEU A 432 -20.47 -5.95 21.18
N PHE A 433 -19.51 -5.11 21.57
CA PHE A 433 -18.12 -5.27 21.12
C PHE A 433 -17.53 -6.59 21.62
N LEU A 434 -17.71 -6.93 22.90
CA LEU A 434 -17.28 -8.19 23.51
C LEU A 434 -17.94 -9.41 22.83
N ALA A 435 -19.25 -9.39 22.62
CA ALA A 435 -19.97 -10.44 21.89
C ALA A 435 -19.51 -10.55 20.43
N GLY A 436 -19.13 -9.43 19.83
CA GLY A 436 -18.50 -9.37 18.52
C GLY A 436 -17.22 -10.20 18.48
N LEU A 437 -16.40 -10.15 19.53
CA LEU A 437 -15.15 -10.92 19.64
C LEU A 437 -15.39 -12.43 19.63
N ALA A 438 -16.51 -12.89 20.18
CA ALA A 438 -16.89 -14.30 20.17
C ALA A 438 -17.39 -14.76 18.79
N SER A 439 -18.04 -13.88 18.04
CA SER A 439 -18.68 -14.22 16.75
C SER A 439 -17.80 -14.03 15.52
N SER A 440 -16.81 -13.14 15.59
CA SER A 440 -15.94 -12.81 14.46
C SER A 440 -14.56 -12.39 14.95
N ARG A 441 -13.55 -12.64 14.11
CA ARG A 441 -12.18 -12.11 14.31
C ARG A 441 -11.92 -10.79 13.59
N LEU A 442 -12.81 -10.41 12.68
CA LEU A 442 -12.80 -9.12 11.98
C LEU A 442 -13.97 -8.28 12.46
N HIS A 443 -13.70 -7.04 12.85
CA HIS A 443 -14.68 -6.06 13.28
C HIS A 443 -14.60 -4.82 12.41
N LEU A 444 -15.74 -4.22 12.10
CA LEU A 444 -15.85 -2.95 11.41
C LEU A 444 -16.58 -1.96 12.31
N LEU A 445 -15.89 -0.92 12.73
CA LEU A 445 -16.45 0.16 13.53
C LEU A 445 -16.75 1.35 12.62
N GLN A 446 -18.02 1.75 12.57
CA GLN A 446 -18.50 2.80 11.69
C GLN A 446 -19.16 3.93 12.46
N GLY A 447 -19.18 5.12 11.86
CA GLY A 447 -19.77 6.30 12.47
C GLY A 447 -19.11 7.59 11.98
N ILE A 448 -19.67 8.72 12.38
CA ILE A 448 -19.09 10.04 12.08
C ILE A 448 -17.71 10.19 12.73
N SER A 449 -16.89 11.10 12.21
CA SER A 449 -15.58 11.38 12.82
C SER A 449 -15.73 11.83 14.28
N GLY A 450 -14.79 11.42 15.14
CA GLY A 450 -14.78 11.77 16.57
C GLY A 450 -15.66 10.94 17.51
N THR A 451 -16.29 9.84 17.07
CA THR A 451 -17.13 8.96 17.93
C THR A 451 -16.35 7.94 18.76
N GLY A 452 -15.02 7.98 18.71
CA GLY A 452 -14.16 7.04 19.43
C GLY A 452 -14.00 5.67 18.76
N LYS A 453 -14.13 5.58 17.43
CA LYS A 453 -13.96 4.33 16.65
C LYS A 453 -12.59 3.70 16.83
N THR A 454 -11.52 4.50 16.79
CA THR A 454 -10.14 4.03 16.98
C THR A 454 -9.82 3.84 18.47
N SER A 455 -10.43 4.65 19.34
CA SER A 455 -10.23 4.59 20.79
C SER A 455 -10.88 3.38 21.45
N LEU A 456 -12.07 2.95 21.02
CA LEU A 456 -12.80 1.82 21.60
C LEU A 456 -11.96 0.53 21.60
N PRO A 457 -11.48 0.01 20.45
CA PRO A 457 -10.70 -1.21 20.42
C PRO A 457 -9.36 -1.03 21.14
N ARG A 458 -8.73 0.16 21.05
CA ARG A 458 -7.45 0.44 21.71
C ARG A 458 -7.59 0.36 23.23
N GLU A 459 -8.53 1.10 23.80
CA GLU A 459 -8.71 1.18 25.25
C GLU A 459 -9.38 -0.08 25.79
N PHE A 460 -10.28 -0.73 25.04
CA PHE A 460 -10.86 -2.01 25.43
C PHE A 460 -9.79 -3.08 25.61
N PHE A 461 -8.91 -3.28 24.62
CA PHE A 461 -7.85 -4.28 24.72
C PHE A 461 -6.74 -3.88 25.69
N LYS A 462 -6.48 -2.58 25.86
CA LYS A 462 -5.57 -2.10 26.91
C LYS A 462 -6.15 -2.34 28.31
N ALA A 463 -7.44 -2.14 28.51
CA ALA A 463 -8.13 -2.43 29.76
C ALA A 463 -8.19 -3.94 30.04
N LEU A 464 -8.40 -4.76 29.00
CA LEU A 464 -8.51 -6.22 29.09
C LEU A 464 -7.15 -6.91 29.30
N SER A 465 -6.14 -6.48 28.55
CA SER A 465 -4.87 -7.21 28.39
C SER A 465 -3.65 -6.39 28.80
N GLY A 466 -3.80 -5.14 29.20
CA GLY A 466 -2.70 -4.24 29.58
C GLY A 466 -2.02 -3.54 28.39
N ALA A 467 -0.98 -2.77 28.67
CA ALA A 467 -0.25 -2.01 27.65
C ALA A 467 0.35 -2.91 26.55
N GLY A 468 0.42 -2.38 25.33
CA GLY A 468 0.93 -3.09 24.15
C GLY A 468 0.00 -4.15 23.54
N ALA A 469 -1.22 -4.32 24.09
CA ALA A 469 -2.22 -5.23 23.57
C ALA A 469 -2.89 -4.77 22.27
N ALA A 470 -2.87 -3.46 21.99
CA ALA A 470 -3.40 -2.85 20.79
C ALA A 470 -2.29 -2.29 19.91
N GLN A 471 -2.31 -2.62 18.62
CA GLN A 471 -1.50 -1.98 17.59
C GLN A 471 -2.42 -1.19 16.65
N ILE A 472 -2.11 0.08 16.42
CA ILE A 472 -2.76 0.88 15.37
C ILE A 472 -1.88 0.83 14.11
N VAL A 473 -2.52 0.64 12.97
CA VAL A 473 -1.91 0.67 11.64
C VAL A 473 -2.75 1.61 10.78
N GLU A 474 -2.16 2.72 10.36
CA GLU A 474 -2.82 3.73 9.54
C GLU A 474 -2.87 3.28 8.08
N VAL A 475 -4.08 3.05 7.55
CA VAL A 475 -4.26 2.65 6.15
C VAL A 475 -4.01 3.87 5.25
N GLN A 476 -3.28 3.65 4.16
CA GLN A 476 -2.98 4.70 3.20
C GLN A 476 -3.87 4.57 1.95
N ALA A 477 -4.26 5.70 1.36
CA ALA A 477 -5.12 5.74 0.16
C ALA A 477 -4.53 4.99 -1.05
N GLY A 478 -3.21 4.81 -1.07
CA GLY A 478 -2.49 4.12 -2.15
C GLY A 478 -2.51 2.59 -2.05
N TRP A 479 -3.01 2.00 -0.96
CA TRP A 479 -2.96 0.55 -0.74
C TRP A 479 -3.83 -0.21 -1.76
N ARG A 480 -3.22 -1.16 -2.47
CA ARG A 480 -3.84 -1.92 -3.56
C ARG A 480 -3.57 -3.41 -3.48
N ASP A 481 -2.53 -3.84 -2.78
CA ASP A 481 -2.16 -5.25 -2.72
C ASP A 481 -1.83 -5.73 -1.30
N LYS A 482 -1.57 -7.03 -1.18
CA LYS A 482 -1.24 -7.65 0.10
C LYS A 482 0.11 -7.15 0.66
N ASP A 483 1.01 -6.70 -0.21
CA ASP A 483 2.37 -6.32 0.16
C ASP A 483 2.34 -4.94 0.85
N ASP A 484 1.37 -4.09 0.56
CA ASP A 484 1.09 -2.86 1.32
C ASP A 484 0.74 -3.16 2.80
N LEU A 485 -0.01 -4.24 3.05
CA LEU A 485 -0.41 -4.66 4.39
C LEU A 485 0.72 -5.39 5.12
N PHE A 486 1.30 -6.39 4.48
CA PHE A 486 2.28 -7.28 5.12
C PHE A 486 3.71 -6.76 5.05
N GLY A 487 4.01 -5.87 4.11
CA GLY A 487 5.37 -5.59 3.67
C GLY A 487 5.76 -6.46 2.47
N TYR A 488 6.95 -6.19 1.93
CA TYR A 488 7.48 -6.88 0.76
C TYR A 488 8.90 -7.40 0.99
N TYR A 489 9.28 -8.43 0.26
CA TYR A 489 10.65 -8.95 0.28
C TYR A 489 11.53 -8.23 -0.75
N ASN A 490 12.57 -7.53 -0.30
CA ASN A 490 13.58 -6.96 -1.18
C ASN A 490 14.66 -8.01 -1.49
N ALA A 491 14.65 -8.53 -2.72
CA ALA A 491 15.58 -9.55 -3.16
C ALA A 491 17.05 -9.07 -3.26
N PHE A 492 17.28 -7.76 -3.48
CA PHE A 492 18.63 -7.19 -3.51
C PHE A 492 19.23 -7.12 -2.12
N GLU A 493 18.47 -6.62 -1.14
CA GLU A 493 18.90 -6.55 0.27
C GLU A 493 18.81 -7.89 1.00
N LYS A 494 18.16 -8.90 0.39
CA LYS A 494 17.74 -10.16 1.03
C LYS A 494 16.98 -9.96 2.33
N ARG A 495 16.20 -8.88 2.38
CA ARG A 495 15.54 -8.38 3.58
C ARG A 495 14.07 -8.14 3.31
N PHE A 496 13.24 -8.54 4.26
CA PHE A 496 11.84 -8.24 4.26
C PHE A 496 11.60 -6.85 4.87
N ALA A 497 10.92 -5.98 4.14
CA ALA A 497 10.47 -4.69 4.62
C ALA A 497 9.23 -4.90 5.50
N GLU A 498 9.46 -5.21 6.79
CA GLU A 498 8.41 -5.54 7.75
C GLU A 498 7.48 -4.35 8.02
N SER A 499 6.19 -4.51 7.71
CA SER A 499 5.16 -3.55 8.09
C SER A 499 4.85 -3.61 9.59
N GLU A 500 4.24 -2.56 10.15
CA GLU A 500 3.75 -2.57 11.54
C GLU A 500 2.71 -3.68 11.79
N PHE A 501 1.94 -4.03 10.76
CA PHE A 501 1.00 -5.14 10.81
C PHE A 501 1.72 -6.48 11.02
N THR A 502 2.76 -6.78 10.23
CA THR A 502 3.54 -8.01 10.35
C THR A 502 4.31 -8.07 11.67
N LYS A 503 4.89 -6.96 12.12
CA LYS A 503 5.53 -6.86 13.44
C LYS A 503 4.55 -7.17 14.57
N ALA A 504 3.33 -6.64 14.50
CA ALA A 504 2.31 -6.88 15.53
C ALA A 504 1.81 -8.34 15.54
N LEU A 505 1.62 -8.94 14.36
CA LEU A 505 1.31 -10.37 14.24
C LEU A 505 2.40 -11.22 14.87
N TYR A 506 3.66 -10.95 14.53
CA TYR A 506 4.80 -11.68 15.08
C TYR A 506 4.89 -11.54 16.60
N ARG A 507 4.75 -10.30 17.11
CA ARG A 507 4.77 -10.00 18.55
C ARG A 507 3.67 -10.76 19.31
N ALA A 508 2.53 -11.01 18.69
CA ALA A 508 1.43 -11.76 19.31
C ALA A 508 1.71 -13.27 19.44
N LEU A 509 2.63 -13.85 18.63
CA LEU A 509 3.06 -15.25 18.72
C LEU A 509 4.09 -15.50 19.83
N LEU A 510 4.69 -14.44 20.37
CA LEU A 510 5.72 -14.57 21.39
C LEU A 510 5.11 -14.94 22.75
N PRO A 511 5.84 -15.69 23.60
CA PRO A 511 5.32 -16.19 24.87
C PRO A 511 4.65 -15.15 25.78
N ALA A 512 5.15 -13.90 25.79
CA ALA A 512 4.56 -12.83 26.58
C ALA A 512 3.12 -12.50 26.19
N ASN A 513 2.74 -12.73 24.94
CA ASN A 513 1.46 -12.34 24.37
C ASN A 513 0.60 -13.51 23.91
N ALA A 514 1.15 -14.72 23.78
CA ALA A 514 0.46 -15.89 23.22
C ALA A 514 -0.88 -16.23 23.89
N ASP A 515 -1.03 -15.95 25.20
CA ASP A 515 -2.27 -16.13 25.96
C ASP A 515 -2.91 -14.80 26.41
N ARG A 516 -2.58 -13.68 25.76
CA ARG A 516 -3.25 -12.38 25.97
C ARG A 516 -4.14 -12.07 24.77
N PRO A 517 -5.39 -11.60 24.97
CA PRO A 517 -6.17 -11.01 23.88
C PRO A 517 -5.44 -9.80 23.29
N MET A 518 -5.23 -9.78 21.98
CA MET A 518 -4.52 -8.72 21.26
C MET A 518 -5.42 -8.17 20.14
N VAL A 519 -5.20 -6.92 19.74
CA VAL A 519 -5.92 -6.31 18.61
C VAL A 519 -4.98 -5.56 17.68
N ILE A 520 -5.27 -5.66 16.39
CA ILE A 520 -4.68 -4.81 15.36
C ILE A 520 -5.81 -3.95 14.77
N VAL A 521 -5.70 -2.65 14.93
CA VAL A 521 -6.66 -1.65 14.44
C VAL A 521 -6.14 -1.10 13.13
N LEU A 522 -6.86 -1.35 12.03
CA LEU A 522 -6.66 -0.73 10.73
C LEU A 522 -7.45 0.58 10.72
N ASP A 523 -6.75 1.69 10.95
CA ASP A 523 -7.39 3.00 11.05
C ASP A 523 -7.70 3.54 9.64
N GLU A 524 -8.90 4.09 9.46
CA GLU A 524 -9.44 4.54 8.18
C GLU A 524 -9.36 3.45 7.11
N MET A 525 -9.81 2.24 7.46
CA MET A 525 -9.75 1.05 6.61
C MET A 525 -10.38 1.28 5.23
N ASN A 526 -11.41 2.13 5.15
CA ASN A 526 -12.13 2.48 3.92
C ASN A 526 -11.50 3.61 3.09
N LEU A 527 -10.32 4.11 3.47
CA LEU A 527 -9.53 5.02 2.64
C LEU A 527 -8.99 4.33 1.38
N ALA A 528 -8.81 3.01 1.44
CA ALA A 528 -8.48 2.14 0.32
C ALA A 528 -9.49 0.99 0.22
N HIS A 529 -9.44 0.22 -0.86
CA HIS A 529 -10.31 -0.93 -1.12
C HIS A 529 -9.87 -2.16 -0.29
N PRO A 530 -10.50 -2.51 0.85
CA PRO A 530 -9.96 -3.58 1.69
C PRO A 530 -10.11 -4.96 1.07
N GLU A 531 -11.06 -5.12 0.15
CA GLU A 531 -11.15 -6.32 -0.66
C GLU A 531 -9.91 -6.62 -1.49
N GLN A 532 -9.07 -5.62 -1.77
CA GLN A 532 -7.82 -5.76 -2.52
C GLN A 532 -6.66 -6.10 -1.57
N TYR A 533 -6.29 -5.18 -0.67
CA TYR A 533 -5.13 -5.37 0.20
C TYR A 533 -5.36 -6.38 1.35
N PHE A 534 -6.58 -6.42 1.91
CA PHE A 534 -6.95 -7.32 3.00
C PHE A 534 -7.58 -8.63 2.50
N GLY A 535 -7.71 -8.82 1.18
CA GLY A 535 -8.37 -9.99 0.57
C GLY A 535 -7.75 -11.33 0.99
N SER A 536 -6.42 -11.40 1.09
CA SER A 536 -5.72 -12.60 1.57
C SER A 536 -6.08 -12.94 3.02
N MET A 537 -6.15 -11.93 3.89
CA MET A 537 -6.58 -12.09 5.28
C MET A 537 -8.03 -12.55 5.37
N LEU A 538 -8.94 -12.02 4.55
CA LEU A 538 -10.33 -12.46 4.53
C LEU A 538 -10.47 -13.95 4.20
N SER A 539 -9.62 -14.49 3.33
CA SER A 539 -9.60 -15.93 3.02
C SER A 539 -9.00 -16.75 4.16
N ILE A 540 -7.89 -16.30 4.74
CA ILE A 540 -7.25 -16.98 5.87
C ILE A 540 -8.19 -17.05 7.07
N LEU A 541 -8.88 -15.94 7.39
CA LEU A 541 -9.81 -15.87 8.52
C LEU A 541 -11.01 -16.80 8.38
N GLU A 542 -11.46 -17.11 7.15
CA GLU A 542 -12.52 -18.09 6.92
C GLU A 542 -12.04 -19.52 7.18
N ASN A 543 -10.84 -19.85 6.69
CA ASN A 543 -10.27 -21.19 6.85
C ASN A 543 -9.77 -21.45 8.28
N ALA A 544 -9.35 -20.40 8.98
CA ALA A 544 -8.81 -20.46 10.34
C ALA A 544 -9.84 -20.88 11.40
N VAL A 545 -11.11 -21.03 11.03
CA VAL A 545 -12.15 -21.61 11.89
C VAL A 545 -11.95 -23.13 12.03
N VAL A 546 -11.46 -23.80 10.98
CA VAL A 546 -11.32 -25.27 10.93
C VAL A 546 -9.86 -25.70 11.05
N GLU A 547 -8.94 -24.96 10.41
CA GLU A 547 -7.52 -25.30 10.35
C GLU A 547 -6.63 -24.20 10.92
N LYS A 548 -5.32 -24.47 11.07
CA LYS A 548 -4.36 -23.41 11.39
C LYS A 548 -4.20 -22.50 10.17
N GLY A 549 -4.51 -21.20 10.33
CA GLY A 549 -4.23 -20.20 9.31
C GLY A 549 -2.73 -19.90 9.21
N TYR A 550 -2.24 -19.74 7.98
CA TYR A 550 -0.84 -19.40 7.69
C TYR A 550 -0.77 -18.20 6.75
N LEU A 551 0.26 -17.39 6.92
CA LEU A 551 0.60 -16.26 6.07
C LEU A 551 1.80 -16.60 5.20
N ASP A 552 1.59 -16.56 3.89
CA ASP A 552 2.61 -16.76 2.86
C ASP A 552 3.33 -15.44 2.58
N LEU A 553 4.30 -15.10 3.44
CA LEU A 553 5.14 -13.89 3.30
C LEU A 553 6.32 -14.11 2.33
N LEU A 554 6.80 -15.34 2.22
CA LEU A 554 7.93 -15.72 1.37
C LEU A 554 7.55 -16.86 0.42
N THR A 555 8.20 -16.91 -0.74
CA THR A 555 8.03 -17.99 -1.71
C THR A 555 8.83 -19.25 -1.36
N SER A 556 9.89 -19.12 -0.57
CA SER A 556 10.75 -20.22 -0.14
C SER A 556 11.38 -19.93 1.22
N ALA A 557 11.79 -20.98 1.94
CA ALA A 557 12.40 -20.83 3.26
C ALA A 557 13.82 -20.27 3.12
N LEU A 558 14.12 -19.23 3.87
CA LEU A 558 15.43 -18.59 3.92
C LEU A 558 16.19 -19.00 5.20
N PRO A 559 17.52 -19.06 5.19
CA PRO A 559 18.30 -19.23 6.42
C PRO A 559 18.19 -17.98 7.29
N GLY A 560 18.13 -18.16 8.61
CA GLY A 560 18.05 -17.05 9.58
C GLY A 560 16.66 -16.44 9.75
N LEU A 561 15.60 -17.19 9.40
CA LEU A 561 14.23 -16.74 9.70
C LEU A 561 13.96 -16.68 11.21
N PRO A 562 13.10 -15.74 11.66
CA PRO A 562 12.69 -15.66 13.06
C PRO A 562 12.06 -16.95 13.57
N ALA A 563 12.18 -17.21 14.88
CA ALA A 563 11.87 -18.47 15.53
C ALA A 563 10.42 -18.96 15.37
N LYS A 564 9.47 -18.06 15.10
CA LYS A 564 8.05 -18.40 14.93
C LYS A 564 7.64 -18.74 13.49
N PHE A 565 8.56 -18.68 12.52
CA PHE A 565 8.27 -19.15 11.16
C PHE A 565 8.24 -20.69 11.11
N GLU A 566 7.20 -21.24 10.47
CA GLU A 566 7.09 -22.65 10.14
C GLU A 566 7.46 -22.83 8.65
N GLY A 567 8.72 -23.13 8.37
CA GLY A 567 9.26 -23.15 7.01
C GLY A 567 9.34 -21.74 6.43
N ALA A 568 8.58 -21.45 5.37
CA ALA A 568 8.50 -20.13 4.74
C ALA A 568 7.26 -19.32 5.20
N ARG A 569 6.47 -19.87 6.13
CA ARG A 569 5.15 -19.36 6.49
C ARG A 569 5.11 -18.87 7.93
N LEU A 570 4.38 -17.79 8.17
CA LEU A 570 4.11 -17.31 9.52
C LEU A 570 2.72 -17.83 9.97
N PRO A 571 2.59 -18.55 11.10
CA PRO A 571 1.28 -18.97 11.58
C PRO A 571 0.47 -17.74 12.04
N LEU A 572 -0.84 -17.73 11.74
CA LEU A 572 -1.73 -16.69 12.21
C LEU A 572 -2.00 -16.85 13.71
N PRO A 573 -1.68 -15.85 14.57
CA PRO A 573 -1.95 -15.93 16.00
C PRO A 573 -3.46 -16.05 16.23
N ARG A 574 -3.91 -16.93 17.13
CA ARG A 574 -5.35 -17.13 17.41
C ARG A 574 -5.94 -16.02 18.30
N ASN A 575 -5.10 -15.41 19.10
CA ASN A 575 -5.42 -14.39 20.10
C ASN A 575 -5.45 -12.96 19.56
N VAL A 576 -5.39 -12.77 18.23
CA VAL A 576 -5.43 -11.45 17.59
C VAL A 576 -6.78 -11.23 16.92
N TRP A 577 -7.44 -10.12 17.25
CA TRP A 577 -8.58 -9.59 16.51
C TRP A 577 -8.16 -8.44 15.59
N PHE A 578 -8.89 -8.26 14.51
CA PHE A 578 -8.66 -7.21 13.52
C PHE A 578 -9.84 -6.25 13.54
N VAL A 579 -9.59 -4.96 13.74
CA VAL A 579 -10.64 -3.94 13.79
C VAL A 579 -10.38 -2.91 12.71
N GLY A 580 -11.25 -2.81 11.71
CA GLY A 580 -11.26 -1.73 10.75
C GLY A 580 -12.12 -0.58 11.25
N THR A 581 -11.59 0.63 11.28
CA THR A 581 -12.41 1.84 11.49
C THR A 581 -12.81 2.41 10.13
N ALA A 582 -14.03 2.95 10.04
CA ALA A 582 -14.53 3.53 8.81
C ALA A 582 -15.31 4.80 9.09
N ASN A 583 -15.04 5.85 8.31
CA ASN A 583 -15.87 7.04 8.27
C ASN A 583 -17.02 6.88 7.27
N HIS A 584 -18.17 7.50 7.53
CA HIS A 584 -19.32 7.52 6.61
C HIS A 584 -19.29 8.70 5.63
N ASP A 585 -18.12 9.28 5.37
CA ASP A 585 -17.97 10.50 4.57
C ASP A 585 -17.92 10.20 3.05
N GLU A 586 -18.40 11.15 2.22
CA GLU A 586 -18.52 11.03 0.74
C GLU A 586 -17.19 10.71 0.02
N THR A 587 -16.05 10.93 0.67
CA THR A 587 -14.71 10.71 0.11
C THR A 587 -14.19 9.28 0.30
N THR A 588 -14.97 8.40 0.91
CA THR A 588 -14.53 7.04 1.27
C THR A 588 -15.17 5.95 0.43
N VAL A 589 -14.45 4.82 0.31
CA VAL A 589 -14.93 3.66 -0.47
C VAL A 589 -15.91 2.85 0.38
N ALA A 590 -17.11 2.58 -0.14
CA ALA A 590 -18.03 1.66 0.50
C ALA A 590 -17.46 0.23 0.52
N PHE A 591 -17.51 -0.44 1.68
CA PHE A 591 -17.04 -1.82 1.76
C PHE A 591 -17.91 -2.76 0.92
N ALA A 592 -17.28 -3.70 0.23
CA ALA A 592 -18.00 -4.75 -0.47
C ALA A 592 -18.80 -5.66 0.50
N ASP A 593 -19.93 -6.20 0.05
CA ASP A 593 -20.78 -7.10 0.85
C ASP A 593 -20.03 -8.30 1.42
N LYS A 594 -19.07 -8.85 0.66
CA LYS A 594 -18.22 -9.95 1.12
C LYS A 594 -17.42 -9.61 2.39
N THR A 595 -17.01 -8.35 2.56
CA THR A 595 -16.26 -7.88 3.73
C THR A 595 -17.19 -7.75 4.92
N TYR A 596 -18.35 -7.12 4.71
CA TYR A 596 -19.40 -6.96 5.72
C TYR A 596 -19.97 -8.29 6.24
N ASP A 597 -20.19 -9.25 5.35
CA ASP A 597 -20.72 -10.55 5.73
C ASP A 597 -19.76 -11.27 6.68
N ARG A 598 -18.45 -11.12 6.46
CA ARG A 598 -17.38 -11.76 7.24
C ARG A 598 -17.02 -11.04 8.54
N ALA A 599 -17.39 -9.77 8.70
CA ALA A 599 -17.03 -8.97 9.87
C ALA A 599 -18.18 -8.85 10.88
N HIS A 600 -17.89 -8.62 12.16
CA HIS A 600 -18.85 -8.02 13.08
C HIS A 600 -18.90 -6.51 12.83
N VAL A 601 -20.08 -5.91 12.72
CA VAL A 601 -20.23 -4.49 12.37
C VAL A 601 -20.90 -3.77 13.53
N GLN A 602 -20.28 -2.70 14.01
CA GLN A 602 -20.85 -1.88 15.08
C GLN A 602 -20.79 -0.41 14.70
N GLU A 603 -21.95 0.25 14.73
CA GLU A 603 -22.07 1.70 14.53
C GLU A 603 -22.03 2.37 15.91
N LEU A 604 -21.10 3.31 16.11
CA LEU A 604 -20.96 4.03 17.37
C LEU A 604 -21.76 5.34 17.35
N PRO A 605 -22.42 5.71 18.47
CA PRO A 605 -23.20 6.93 18.56
C PRO A 605 -22.31 8.19 18.52
N ALA A 606 -22.92 9.32 18.15
CA ALA A 606 -22.24 10.60 18.00
C ALA A 606 -21.65 11.18 19.30
N ARG A 607 -22.25 10.86 20.46
CA ARG A 607 -21.85 11.38 21.77
C ARG A 607 -22.06 10.32 22.84
N HIS A 608 -21.06 10.15 23.68
CA HIS A 608 -21.14 9.32 24.89
C HIS A 608 -21.40 10.20 26.11
N LYS A 609 -22.23 9.72 27.04
CA LYS A 609 -22.50 10.43 28.30
C LYS A 609 -21.45 10.06 29.33
N GLU A 610 -20.94 11.06 30.05
CA GLU A 610 -20.03 10.82 31.16
C GLU A 610 -20.76 10.12 32.32
N PHE A 611 -20.07 9.19 32.98
CA PHE A 611 -20.58 8.48 34.16
C PHE A 611 -19.48 8.32 35.20
N PRO A 612 -19.81 8.24 36.51
CA PRO A 612 -18.83 8.06 37.55
C PRO A 612 -18.20 6.66 37.45
N ALA A 613 -16.90 6.61 37.12
CA ALA A 613 -16.14 5.37 37.04
C ALA A 613 -15.46 5.05 38.36
N GLN A 614 -15.53 3.79 38.79
CA GLN A 614 -14.75 3.32 39.93
C GLN A 614 -13.31 3.06 39.48
N HIS A 615 -12.36 3.68 40.16
CA HIS A 615 -10.94 3.40 39.95
C HIS A 615 -10.65 1.97 40.44
N SER A 616 -10.66 1.01 39.52
CA SER A 616 -10.02 -0.28 39.74
C SER A 616 -8.52 -0.11 39.44
N GLY A 617 -7.66 -0.55 40.36
CA GLY A 617 -6.21 -0.45 40.19
C GLY A 617 -5.71 -1.24 38.96
N SER A 618 -4.40 -1.25 38.75
CA SER A 618 -3.82 -2.08 37.69
C SER A 618 -4.04 -3.56 37.99
N VAL A 619 -4.89 -4.21 37.20
CA VAL A 619 -5.11 -5.65 37.26
C VAL A 619 -4.26 -6.34 36.19
N ARG A 620 -3.95 -7.60 36.44
CA ARG A 620 -3.24 -8.46 35.48
C ARG A 620 -4.04 -8.59 34.17
N PRO A 621 -3.39 -8.90 33.04
CA PRO A 621 -4.08 -9.22 31.79
C PRO A 621 -5.03 -10.41 31.92
N VAL A 622 -6.15 -10.39 31.20
CA VAL A 622 -7.03 -11.56 31.05
C VAL A 622 -6.37 -12.62 30.17
N SER A 623 -6.53 -13.90 30.54
CA SER A 623 -6.10 -15.04 29.70
C SER A 623 -7.03 -15.19 28.48
N PHE A 624 -6.45 -15.25 27.28
CA PHE A 624 -7.17 -15.53 26.04
C PHE A 624 -7.89 -16.87 26.13
N SER A 625 -7.20 -17.89 26.63
CA SER A 625 -7.78 -19.22 26.82
C SER A 625 -8.93 -19.22 27.83
N ALA A 626 -8.86 -18.39 28.87
CA ALA A 626 -9.97 -18.23 29.82
C ALA A 626 -11.16 -17.51 29.20
N LEU A 627 -10.92 -16.42 28.47
CA LEU A 627 -11.96 -15.67 27.76
C LEU A 627 -12.72 -16.57 26.77
N GLN A 628 -11.99 -17.38 25.98
CA GLN A 628 -12.61 -18.32 25.04
C GLN A 628 -13.46 -19.36 25.77
N ARG A 629 -12.99 -19.90 26.90
CA ARG A 629 -13.79 -20.85 27.71
C ARG A 629 -15.07 -20.21 28.25
N SER A 630 -15.04 -18.94 28.61
CA SER A 630 -16.23 -18.21 29.07
C SER A 630 -17.22 -17.99 27.92
N PHE A 631 -16.75 -17.69 26.70
CA PHE A 631 -17.61 -17.65 25.51
C PHE A 631 -18.24 -19.01 25.21
N ASP A 632 -17.46 -20.09 25.23
CA ASP A 632 -17.96 -21.45 24.99
C ASP A 632 -18.93 -21.91 26.10
N ALA A 633 -18.73 -21.46 27.35
CA ALA A 633 -19.63 -21.72 28.46
C ALA A 633 -20.98 -21.02 28.24
N ALA A 634 -20.97 -19.72 27.91
CA ALA A 634 -22.16 -18.97 27.59
C ALA A 634 -22.92 -19.61 26.41
N ALA A 635 -22.22 -19.98 25.33
CA ALA A 635 -22.82 -20.64 24.16
C ALA A 635 -23.52 -21.96 24.50
N ARG A 636 -23.02 -22.72 25.48
CA ARG A 636 -23.69 -23.94 25.96
C ARG A 636 -24.89 -23.64 26.85
N GLU A 637 -24.78 -22.64 27.71
CA GLU A 637 -25.83 -22.26 28.66
C GLU A 637 -27.07 -21.71 27.95
N PHE A 638 -26.88 -20.78 27.02
CA PHE A 638 -27.99 -20.10 26.32
C PHE A 638 -28.36 -20.74 24.98
N ARG A 639 -27.95 -21.99 24.73
CA ARG A 639 -28.25 -22.69 23.47
C ARG A 639 -29.75 -22.75 23.16
N GLY A 640 -30.58 -23.01 24.17
CA GLY A 640 -32.04 -23.05 24.01
C GLY A 640 -32.62 -21.72 23.54
N VAL A 641 -32.17 -20.61 24.12
CA VAL A 641 -32.58 -19.26 23.72
C VAL A 641 -32.17 -18.96 22.27
N VAL A 642 -30.99 -19.40 21.84
CA VAL A 642 -30.56 -19.25 20.44
C VAL A 642 -31.46 -20.02 19.48
N ASP A 643 -31.87 -21.23 19.84
CA ASP A 643 -32.76 -22.04 19.00
C ASP A 643 -34.17 -21.42 18.89
N GLU A 644 -34.66 -20.80 19.98
CA GLU A 644 -35.89 -19.98 19.97
C GLU A 644 -35.73 -18.74 19.08
N VAL A 645 -34.62 -18.02 19.19
CA VAL A 645 -34.31 -16.85 18.34
C VAL A 645 -34.25 -17.22 16.86
N LYS A 646 -33.62 -18.35 16.50
CA LYS A 646 -33.59 -18.82 15.10
C LYS A 646 -34.98 -19.09 14.57
N SER A 647 -35.79 -19.81 15.35
CA SER A 647 -37.18 -20.11 15.00
C SER A 647 -37.99 -18.82 14.82
N PHE A 648 -37.82 -17.86 15.72
CA PHE A 648 -38.42 -16.53 15.63
C PHE A 648 -38.03 -15.79 14.34
N LEU A 649 -36.75 -15.76 13.99
CA LEU A 649 -36.26 -15.10 12.77
C LEU A 649 -36.82 -15.77 11.51
N ASP A 650 -36.85 -17.10 11.48
CA ASP A 650 -37.34 -17.87 10.34
C ASP A 650 -38.86 -17.73 10.16
N GLU A 651 -39.63 -17.73 11.24
CA GLU A 651 -41.10 -17.62 11.20
C GLU A 651 -41.58 -16.18 10.93
N ASN A 652 -40.94 -15.16 11.52
CA ASN A 652 -41.45 -13.79 11.51
C ASN A 652 -40.74 -12.84 10.55
N LEU A 653 -39.45 -13.07 10.26
CA LEU A 653 -38.64 -12.16 9.46
C LEU A 653 -38.26 -12.70 8.08
N HIS A 654 -38.18 -14.02 7.89
CA HIS A 654 -37.63 -14.63 6.68
C HIS A 654 -38.36 -14.19 5.42
N ASP A 655 -39.68 -14.40 5.38
CA ASP A 655 -40.49 -14.06 4.23
C ASP A 655 -40.48 -12.56 3.93
N ASN A 656 -40.43 -11.72 4.96
CA ASN A 656 -40.47 -10.27 4.82
C ASN A 656 -39.17 -9.72 4.20
N PHE A 657 -38.01 -10.22 4.64
CA PHE A 657 -36.73 -9.89 4.00
C PHE A 657 -36.57 -10.57 2.62
N ALA A 658 -37.07 -11.80 2.46
CA ALA A 658 -36.99 -12.53 1.20
C ALA A 658 -37.79 -11.85 0.07
N LYS A 659 -38.95 -11.25 0.36
CA LYS A 659 -39.71 -10.42 -0.60
C LYS A 659 -38.90 -9.24 -1.14
N LEU A 660 -37.97 -8.71 -0.35
CA LEU A 660 -37.03 -7.64 -0.72
C LEU A 660 -35.71 -8.19 -1.31
N GLY A 661 -35.66 -9.51 -1.55
CA GLY A 661 -34.53 -10.24 -2.09
C GLY A 661 -33.36 -10.40 -1.11
N VAL A 662 -33.57 -10.14 0.18
CA VAL A 662 -32.56 -10.35 1.23
C VAL A 662 -32.78 -11.70 1.87
N GLY A 663 -31.82 -12.60 1.71
CA GLY A 663 -31.76 -13.86 2.44
C GLY A 663 -30.56 -13.89 3.37
N TRP A 664 -30.65 -14.73 4.40
CA TRP A 664 -29.51 -15.16 5.19
C TRP A 664 -29.30 -16.66 5.05
N GLY A 665 -28.12 -17.12 5.44
CA GLY A 665 -27.82 -18.54 5.51
C GLY A 665 -26.91 -18.82 6.70
N ASN A 666 -26.22 -19.95 6.66
CA ASN A 666 -25.47 -20.53 7.79
C ASN A 666 -24.47 -19.56 8.47
N ARG A 667 -24.00 -18.51 7.78
CA ARG A 667 -23.11 -17.52 8.40
C ARG A 667 -23.81 -16.70 9.48
N LEU A 668 -25.04 -16.24 9.22
CA LEU A 668 -25.81 -15.50 10.22
C LEU A 668 -26.16 -16.40 11.39
N GLU A 669 -26.57 -17.65 11.11
CA GLU A 669 -26.87 -18.64 12.15
C GLU A 669 -25.68 -18.91 13.06
N ARG A 670 -24.48 -19.13 12.51
CA ARG A 670 -23.25 -19.30 13.30
C ARG A 670 -22.91 -18.06 14.14
N GLN A 671 -23.21 -16.87 13.62
CA GLN A 671 -23.04 -15.63 14.38
C GLN A 671 -24.06 -15.54 15.51
N LEU A 672 -25.31 -15.92 15.29
CA LEU A 672 -26.32 -15.98 16.37
C LEU A 672 -25.90 -16.95 17.49
N GLU A 673 -25.38 -18.13 17.12
CA GLU A 673 -24.88 -19.15 18.06
C GLU A 673 -23.73 -18.70 18.97
N SER A 674 -22.95 -17.71 18.53
CA SER A 674 -21.77 -17.23 19.25
C SER A 674 -21.99 -15.86 19.88
N PHE A 675 -22.78 -15.00 19.24
CA PHE A 675 -23.01 -13.61 19.65
C PHE A 675 -24.08 -13.49 20.73
N VAL A 676 -25.28 -14.05 20.49
CA VAL A 676 -26.43 -13.89 21.40
C VAL A 676 -26.12 -14.42 22.81
N PRO A 677 -25.53 -15.61 22.98
CA PRO A 677 -25.19 -16.11 24.31
C PRO A 677 -24.22 -15.22 25.09
N VAL A 678 -23.27 -14.58 24.40
CA VAL A 678 -22.29 -13.72 25.06
C VAL A 678 -22.90 -12.38 25.46
N VAL A 679 -23.84 -11.84 24.69
CA VAL A 679 -24.62 -10.66 25.11
C VAL A 679 -25.43 -10.98 26.38
N LEU A 680 -26.14 -12.11 26.39
CA LEU A 680 -26.93 -12.55 27.56
C LEU A 680 -26.04 -12.80 28.78
N GLY A 681 -24.95 -13.55 28.63
CA GLY A 681 -23.99 -13.82 29.70
C GLY A 681 -23.28 -12.57 30.23
N ALA A 682 -23.20 -11.51 29.42
CA ALA A 682 -22.70 -10.20 29.80
C ALA A 682 -23.77 -9.27 30.41
N GLY A 683 -24.96 -9.79 30.73
CA GLY A 683 -26.05 -9.06 31.38
C GLY A 683 -27.00 -8.32 30.43
N GLY A 684 -26.98 -8.64 29.14
CA GLY A 684 -27.88 -8.07 28.14
C GLY A 684 -29.15 -8.84 27.90
N THR A 685 -30.00 -8.28 27.04
CA THR A 685 -31.27 -8.90 26.64
C THR A 685 -31.16 -9.57 25.29
N THR A 686 -32.10 -10.48 25.01
CA THR A 686 -32.20 -11.14 23.72
C THR A 686 -32.53 -10.12 22.63
N THR A 687 -33.45 -9.18 22.87
CA THR A 687 -33.72 -8.09 21.90
C THR A 687 -32.47 -7.26 21.63
N GLU A 688 -31.67 -6.89 22.64
CA GLU A 688 -30.44 -6.10 22.41
C GLU A 688 -29.50 -6.82 21.42
N ALA A 689 -29.33 -8.13 21.58
CA ALA A 689 -28.47 -8.94 20.72
C ALA A 689 -29.03 -9.08 19.30
N VAL A 690 -30.31 -9.48 19.20
CA VAL A 690 -30.96 -9.79 17.92
C VAL A 690 -31.22 -8.53 17.12
N ASP A 691 -31.69 -7.45 17.75
CA ASP A 691 -31.89 -6.14 17.12
C ASP A 691 -30.59 -5.63 16.50
N HIS A 692 -29.46 -5.76 17.21
CA HIS A 692 -28.17 -5.36 16.68
C HIS A 692 -27.75 -6.19 15.45
N LEU A 693 -27.90 -7.51 15.49
CA LEU A 693 -27.54 -8.38 14.35
C LEU A 693 -28.45 -8.15 13.15
N VAL A 694 -29.77 -8.06 13.35
CA VAL A 694 -30.73 -7.78 12.28
C VAL A 694 -30.44 -6.42 11.64
N ALA A 695 -30.23 -5.38 12.44
CA ALA A 695 -29.91 -4.04 11.95
C ALA A 695 -28.60 -3.99 11.15
N THR A 696 -27.57 -4.76 11.54
CA THR A 696 -26.24 -4.67 10.92
C THR A 696 -26.02 -5.66 9.77
N LYS A 697 -26.75 -6.77 9.74
CA LYS A 697 -26.59 -7.84 8.75
C LYS A 697 -27.70 -7.91 7.73
N LEU A 698 -28.95 -7.71 8.15
CA LEU A 698 -30.12 -7.81 7.27
C LEU A 698 -30.51 -6.45 6.72
N VAL A 699 -30.80 -5.49 7.61
CA VAL A 699 -31.26 -4.15 7.19
C VAL A 699 -30.22 -3.44 6.34
N ARG A 700 -28.93 -3.56 6.67
CA ARG A 700 -27.83 -3.00 5.85
C ARG A 700 -27.91 -3.43 4.38
N LYS A 701 -28.29 -4.67 4.09
CA LYS A 701 -28.39 -5.19 2.70
C LYS A 701 -29.52 -4.54 1.90
N LEU A 702 -30.41 -3.81 2.57
CA LEU A 702 -31.47 -3.02 1.94
C LEU A 702 -30.98 -1.62 1.54
N GLU A 703 -29.93 -1.07 2.18
CA GLU A 703 -29.48 0.31 1.99
C GLU A 703 -28.98 0.55 0.55
N ASP A 704 -28.32 -0.41 -0.10
CA ASP A 704 -27.72 -0.20 -1.45
C ASP A 704 -28.47 -0.92 -2.59
N ARG A 705 -29.72 -1.33 -2.35
CA ARG A 705 -30.51 -2.07 -3.35
C ARG A 705 -31.38 -1.16 -4.20
N PHE A 706 -31.10 -1.18 -5.51
CA PHE A 706 -31.94 -0.55 -6.51
C PHE A 706 -33.31 -1.25 -6.60
N GLY A 707 -34.39 -0.50 -6.36
CA GLY A 707 -35.76 -0.95 -6.57
C GLY A 707 -36.63 -1.08 -5.33
N VAL A 708 -36.07 -0.93 -4.12
CA VAL A 708 -36.86 -0.91 -2.88
C VAL A 708 -37.54 0.45 -2.72
N ARG A 709 -38.85 0.47 -2.50
CA ARG A 709 -39.61 1.73 -2.33
C ARG A 709 -39.68 2.16 -0.86
N PRO A 710 -39.73 3.46 -0.55
CA PRO A 710 -39.89 3.93 0.83
C PRO A 710 -41.12 3.37 1.53
N GLU A 711 -42.24 3.17 0.81
CA GLU A 711 -43.47 2.61 1.38
C GLU A 711 -43.35 1.11 1.71
N GLU A 712 -42.45 0.39 1.06
CA GLU A 712 -42.15 -1.02 1.37
C GLU A 712 -41.29 -1.12 2.62
N LEU A 713 -40.31 -0.22 2.79
CA LEU A 713 -39.49 -0.14 4.00
C LEU A 713 -40.30 0.26 5.23
N ASN A 714 -41.22 1.22 5.11
CA ASN A 714 -42.08 1.60 6.22
C ASN A 714 -43.02 0.46 6.63
N ARG A 715 -43.61 -0.26 5.65
CA ARG A 715 -44.41 -1.46 5.92
C ARG A 715 -43.59 -2.55 6.60
N LEU A 716 -42.36 -2.80 6.14
CA LEU A 716 -41.45 -3.73 6.81
C LEU A 716 -41.20 -3.33 8.26
N ALA A 717 -40.96 -2.05 8.54
CA ALA A 717 -40.76 -1.58 9.92
C ALA A 717 -41.99 -1.83 10.80
N GLU A 718 -43.20 -1.58 10.29
CA GLU A 718 -44.45 -1.84 11.01
C GLU A 718 -44.67 -3.34 11.26
N GLU A 719 -44.43 -4.19 10.25
CA GLU A 719 -44.54 -5.65 10.37
C GLU A 719 -43.53 -6.21 11.39
N ILE A 720 -42.29 -5.70 11.38
CA ILE A 720 -41.28 -6.07 12.38
C ILE A 720 -41.71 -5.63 13.77
N GLU A 721 -42.18 -4.39 13.94
CA GLU A 721 -42.62 -3.87 15.24
C GLU A 721 -43.81 -4.66 15.81
N LEU A 722 -44.73 -5.13 14.95
CA LEU A 722 -45.89 -5.95 15.34
C LEU A 722 -45.53 -7.40 15.67
N SER A 723 -44.57 -7.99 14.94
CA SER A 723 -44.18 -9.39 15.11
C SER A 723 -43.08 -9.58 16.17
N TRP A 724 -42.47 -8.52 16.68
CA TRP A 724 -41.37 -8.60 17.63
C TRP A 724 -41.84 -8.99 19.05
N ASP A 725 -41.69 -10.27 19.38
CA ASP A 725 -42.02 -10.85 20.69
C ASP A 725 -40.78 -11.40 21.40
N LEU A 726 -39.73 -10.58 21.49
CA LEU A 726 -38.53 -10.89 22.28
C LEU A 726 -38.46 -9.98 23.52
N ASP A 727 -37.69 -10.39 24.53
CA ASP A 727 -37.54 -9.67 25.80
C ASP A 727 -36.97 -8.24 25.65
N GLY A 728 -37.24 -7.33 26.59
CA GLY A 728 -36.52 -6.05 26.62
C GLY A 728 -36.97 -4.95 25.64
N GLY A 729 -38.16 -5.09 25.02
CA GLY A 729 -38.84 -3.99 24.30
C GLY A 729 -38.73 -4.08 22.77
N PRO A 730 -39.15 -3.03 22.03
CA PRO A 730 -39.14 -3.04 20.58
C PRO A 730 -37.72 -2.91 19.99
N PRO A 731 -37.47 -3.39 18.75
CA PRO A 731 -36.16 -3.41 18.10
C PRO A 731 -35.76 -2.02 17.59
N ALA A 732 -35.35 -1.16 18.52
CA ALA A 732 -35.12 0.26 18.26
C ALA A 732 -34.06 0.52 17.17
N ARG A 733 -32.97 -0.25 17.11
CA ARG A 733 -31.89 -0.04 16.13
C ARG A 733 -32.35 -0.43 14.73
N THR A 734 -33.00 -1.58 14.60
CA THR A 734 -33.57 -2.08 13.34
C THR A 734 -34.59 -1.10 12.79
N LEU A 735 -35.57 -0.69 13.61
CA LEU A 735 -36.62 0.25 13.21
C LEU A 735 -36.05 1.63 12.82
N THR A 736 -35.11 2.15 13.61
CA THR A 736 -34.47 3.44 13.32
C THR A 736 -33.72 3.39 11.99
N ARG A 737 -33.00 2.30 11.72
CA ARG A 737 -32.22 2.16 10.49
C ARG A 737 -33.11 2.01 9.25
N ILE A 738 -34.16 1.20 9.32
CA ILE A 738 -35.13 1.05 8.23
C ILE A 738 -35.81 2.40 7.93
N ARG A 739 -36.26 3.13 8.97
CA ARG A 739 -36.91 4.44 8.82
C ARG A 739 -35.94 5.52 8.30
N ARG A 740 -34.66 5.47 8.71
CA ARG A 740 -33.59 6.34 8.19
C ARG A 740 -33.41 6.11 6.69
N GLU A 741 -33.37 4.85 6.27
CA GLU A 741 -33.21 4.48 4.85
C GLU A 741 -34.42 4.89 4.01
N ALA A 742 -35.64 4.63 4.48
CA ALA A 742 -36.87 5.08 3.82
C ALA A 742 -36.87 6.61 3.63
N SER A 743 -36.43 7.35 4.65
CA SER A 743 -36.30 8.81 4.60
C SER A 743 -35.21 9.28 3.62
N ARG A 744 -34.10 8.54 3.50
CA ARG A 744 -33.02 8.81 2.55
C ARG A 744 -33.51 8.67 1.11
N LEU A 745 -34.21 7.56 0.81
CA LEU A 745 -34.78 7.31 -0.50
C LEU A 745 -35.83 8.36 -0.88
N LEU A 746 -36.72 8.75 0.04
CA LEU A 746 -37.71 9.83 -0.20
C LEU A 746 -37.06 11.15 -0.62
N ARG A 747 -35.91 11.49 -0.04
CA ARG A 747 -35.15 12.70 -0.41
C ARG A 747 -34.46 12.57 -1.77
N GLY A 748 -34.03 11.36 -2.16
CA GLY A 748 -33.43 11.07 -3.46
C GLY A 748 -34.43 11.03 -4.63
N TYR A 749 -35.70 10.66 -4.38
CA TYR A 749 -36.76 10.67 -5.41
C TYR A 749 -37.34 12.07 -5.70
N GLY A 750 -36.94 13.09 -4.93
CA GLY A 750 -37.43 14.47 -5.06
C GLY A 750 -36.48 15.45 -5.75
N SER A 751 -35.36 15.00 -6.32
CA SER A 751 -34.38 15.84 -7.05
C SER A 751 -34.44 15.64 -8.55
#